data_AF-A0A8H8RWZ5-F1
#
_entry.id   AF-A0A8H8RWZ5-F1
#
_cell.length_a   1.000
_cell.length_b   1.000
_cell.length_c   1.000
_cell.angle_alpha   90.00
_cell.angle_beta   90.00
_cell.angle_gamma   90.00
#
_symmetry.space_group_name_H-M   'P 1'
#
loop_
_entity.id
_entity.type
_entity.pdbx_description
1 polymer ?
#
loop_
_entity_poly.entity_id
_entity_poly.type
_entity_poly.pdbx_seq_one_letter_code
_entity_poly.pdbx_strand_id
1 'polypeptide(L)'
;MFIWSIASAALLVTSAVAVVSNSSCGTQSLSVYPLPDGVPSKDSFSVKIRSGNGNGTWEPLGTYLATLSEIDTTSGGFGSKQSSMAYFDFCGSVVFPSLQSIGRFIQANTLTSTLTQPRNLVIQIDDDIFDVPHLFSNTIDTNAPPLDDPSVIYYGPGIHNVSGGTLSIASGQTVYIAGGGVLTSSVLFQNVTGATLRGRGLLYNTPTASVTVAYSSYITVEGVTSLNPQGAALVAGEAKDLSVSHLRSFSAQGWSDGIDLFCCQDTVIDSVFMRNFDDCIAIYQHRDDWYGNSSNITIKDSSLWADVAHPIVMGTHGNTDDPETMDSILITNLDILDHREFQTLYQGVIAINPGDNNFAQNVHIEDIRVEDFRLGRLLDLRVAFNPAYNTAPGRGIENVTIRNLNYNGTHAYLSLMAGYDEERLIKGVTFENLTINGKHIADTMQKPAWYLTSDYVPMFVRQMDSCYTLANGCVEFFCDFLVEEDGYMFANPSLSPENVYRLPNGEEGCMCIGPIMDSEILHSLFGDFLAAAEILCKTEDAALRNHVMTLRSQFPPLRIGRHGQLQEWLEDYEEAEPGHRHISHLWGLYPGSQITPKNPLLIAACKKALARRAAHGGGHTGWSRAWMIALWARLGDGDEAGMHVREILRTSTHDSLLDDHPPFQIDGDFGATAGITEMLVQSHDGDIVLLPALPCSWSEGSIKGICTRGGFVLDMIWSEGTLSSAVLESRLGNVCVLKAMQAFRVESRGGSICGPIPANVAVEFQTEKGFKYSVVVSATVAT
;
A
#
# COMPACT_ATOMS: atom_id res chain seq x y z
N MET A 1 -0.63 -3.13 28.79
CA MET A 1 -0.52 -4.61 28.88
C MET A 1 0.89 -4.99 28.47
N PHE A 2 1.44 -6.12 28.95
CA PHE A 2 2.81 -6.54 28.65
C PHE A 2 2.88 -7.99 28.28
N ILE A 3 3.71 -8.30 27.30
CA ILE A 3 4.18 -9.65 27.01
C ILE A 3 5.39 -9.95 27.92
N TRP A 4 5.24 -10.93 28.84
CA TRP A 4 6.32 -11.39 29.71
C TRP A 4 7.20 -12.45 29.02
N SER A 5 8.12 -12.09 28.11
CA SER A 5 9.13 -13.07 27.64
C SER A 5 10.13 -13.41 28.76
N ILE A 6 10.38 -14.71 28.98
CA ILE A 6 11.43 -15.22 29.88
C ILE A 6 12.62 -15.71 29.05
N ALA A 7 13.16 -14.84 28.20
CA ALA A 7 14.48 -15.01 27.61
C ALA A 7 15.60 -14.51 28.55
N SER A 8 16.80 -15.10 28.40
CA SER A 8 17.91 -14.97 29.35
C SER A 8 18.32 -13.52 29.71
N ALA A 9 18.09 -13.16 30.99
CA ALA A 9 18.79 -12.10 31.74
C ALA A 9 18.56 -10.63 31.37
N ALA A 10 17.34 -10.12 31.58
CA ALA A 10 17.14 -8.77 32.14
C ALA A 10 15.82 -8.68 32.93
N LEU A 11 15.86 -8.16 34.16
CA LEU A 11 14.64 -7.83 34.91
C LEU A 11 14.21 -6.41 34.54
N LEU A 12 13.23 -6.26 33.65
CA LEU A 12 12.72 -4.96 33.19
C LEU A 12 11.23 -4.85 33.51
N VAL A 13 10.92 -4.09 34.56
CA VAL A 13 9.56 -3.63 34.85
C VAL A 13 9.32 -2.38 34.02
N THR A 14 8.37 -2.45 33.08
CA THR A 14 7.84 -1.28 32.37
C THR A 14 6.37 -1.06 32.73
N SER A 15 5.85 0.13 32.41
CA SER A 15 4.67 0.74 33.06
C SER A 15 3.35 0.46 32.34
N ALA A 16 2.46 -0.33 32.94
CA ALA A 16 1.15 -0.57 32.35
C ALA A 16 0.29 0.69 32.43
N VAL A 17 -0.63 0.85 31.48
CA VAL A 17 -1.84 1.66 31.69
C VAL A 17 -2.46 1.22 33.02
N ALA A 18 -2.41 2.12 34.00
CA ALA A 18 -3.21 1.98 35.20
C ALA A 18 -4.63 2.39 34.80
N VAL A 19 -5.59 1.46 34.86
CA VAL A 19 -7.00 1.84 34.87
C VAL A 19 -7.19 2.69 36.13
N VAL A 20 -7.25 4.02 35.97
CA VAL A 20 -7.41 4.97 37.09
C VAL A 20 -8.86 4.96 37.57
N SER A 21 -9.31 3.81 38.05
CA SER A 21 -10.50 3.69 38.88
C SER A 21 -10.16 4.31 40.24
N ASN A 22 -10.46 5.60 40.40
CA ASN A 22 -10.38 6.34 41.66
C ASN A 22 -11.48 5.91 42.66
N SER A 23 -11.77 4.60 42.73
CA SER A 23 -12.60 3.97 43.74
C SER A 23 -11.69 3.22 44.71
N SER A 24 -11.39 3.84 45.86
CA SER A 24 -10.83 3.14 47.01
C SER A 24 -11.87 2.17 47.58
N CYS A 25 -12.05 1.03 46.92
CA CYS A 25 -12.95 -0.01 47.38
C CYS A 25 -12.45 -0.51 48.75
N GLY A 26 -13.31 -0.34 49.77
CA GLY A 26 -12.88 -0.29 51.17
C GLY A 26 -12.55 -1.63 51.83
N THR A 27 -12.89 -2.76 51.19
CA THR A 27 -12.77 -4.09 51.80
C THR A 27 -12.20 -5.10 50.81
N GLN A 28 -11.08 -5.71 51.17
CA GLN A 28 -10.44 -6.79 50.41
C GLN A 28 -11.45 -7.91 50.05
N SER A 29 -11.66 -8.15 48.76
CA SER A 29 -12.57 -9.18 48.26
C SER A 29 -12.10 -9.77 46.94
N LEU A 30 -12.63 -10.95 46.59
CA LEU A 30 -12.31 -11.73 45.41
C LEU A 30 -13.60 -12.44 44.96
N SER A 31 -13.87 -12.44 43.66
CA SER A 31 -14.92 -13.22 43.01
C SER A 31 -14.31 -14.04 41.88
N VAL A 32 -14.42 -15.36 41.99
CA VAL A 32 -14.02 -16.29 40.94
C VAL A 32 -15.25 -16.89 40.28
N TYR A 33 -15.15 -17.18 38.99
CA TYR A 33 -16.26 -17.68 38.19
C TYR A 33 -15.92 -19.08 37.64
N PRO A 34 -16.59 -20.14 38.10
CA PRO A 34 -16.41 -21.49 37.54
C PRO A 34 -16.73 -21.51 36.04
N LEU A 35 -16.03 -22.36 35.28
CA LEU A 35 -16.37 -22.65 33.90
C LEU A 35 -17.73 -23.35 33.84
N PRO A 36 -18.73 -22.85 33.08
CA PRO A 36 -20.03 -23.52 32.98
C PRO A 36 -19.96 -24.83 32.18
N ASP A 37 -20.73 -25.83 32.63
CA ASP A 37 -20.85 -27.12 31.95
C ASP A 37 -21.29 -26.93 30.48
N GLY A 38 -20.46 -27.39 29.55
CA GLY A 38 -20.69 -27.29 28.10
C GLY A 38 -19.89 -26.19 27.38
N VAL A 39 -19.20 -25.30 28.11
CA VAL A 39 -18.21 -24.39 27.52
C VAL A 39 -16.86 -25.10 27.42
N PRO A 40 -16.18 -25.13 26.26
CA PRO A 40 -14.88 -25.79 26.13
C PRO A 40 -13.79 -25.14 26.98
N SER A 41 -12.98 -25.97 27.64
CA SER A 41 -11.79 -25.54 28.37
C SER A 41 -10.52 -25.63 27.52
N LYS A 42 -9.48 -24.90 27.93
CA LYS A 42 -8.11 -25.01 27.40
C LYS A 42 -7.14 -25.01 28.57
N ASP A 43 -6.84 -26.22 29.05
CA ASP A 43 -6.18 -26.45 30.34
C ASP A 43 -4.66 -26.64 30.23
N SER A 44 -4.01 -25.97 29.26
CA SER A 44 -2.54 -25.91 29.17
C SER A 44 -1.91 -25.32 30.43
N PHE A 45 -2.64 -24.44 31.14
CA PHE A 45 -2.19 -23.78 32.36
C PHE A 45 -3.21 -23.95 33.49
N SER A 46 -2.76 -24.38 34.67
CA SER A 46 -3.60 -24.38 35.88
C SER A 46 -3.49 -23.04 36.59
N VAL A 47 -4.51 -22.19 36.42
CA VAL A 47 -4.56 -20.86 37.05
C VAL A 47 -5.27 -20.95 38.40
N LYS A 48 -4.65 -20.37 39.44
CA LYS A 48 -5.21 -20.26 40.79
C LYS A 48 -4.99 -18.85 41.32
N ILE A 49 -5.87 -18.40 42.20
CA ILE A 49 -5.79 -17.06 42.78
C ILE A 49 -6.18 -17.10 44.26
N ARG A 50 -5.73 -16.12 45.03
CA ARG A 50 -6.16 -15.88 46.40
C ARG A 50 -6.08 -14.41 46.77
N SER A 51 -6.82 -14.03 47.81
CA SER A 51 -6.69 -12.72 48.46
C SER A 51 -5.24 -12.43 48.88
N GLY A 52 -4.77 -11.21 48.61
CA GLY A 52 -3.41 -10.75 48.86
C GLY A 52 -3.07 -10.52 50.34
N ASN A 53 -4.06 -10.66 51.24
CA ASN A 53 -3.84 -10.65 52.69
C ASN A 53 -3.09 -11.89 53.22
N GLY A 54 -2.69 -12.83 52.34
CA GLY A 54 -1.86 -14.00 52.67
C GLY A 54 -2.60 -15.17 53.32
N ASN A 55 -3.79 -14.93 53.88
CA ASN A 55 -4.60 -15.89 54.63
C ASN A 55 -5.70 -16.58 53.79
N GLY A 56 -5.90 -16.15 52.53
CA GLY A 56 -6.86 -16.78 51.62
C GLY A 56 -6.44 -18.16 51.12
N THR A 57 -7.41 -19.05 50.93
CA THR A 57 -7.27 -20.31 50.19
C THR A 57 -6.99 -20.05 48.72
N TRP A 58 -6.27 -20.97 48.05
CA TRP A 58 -6.09 -20.93 46.61
C TRP A 58 -7.36 -21.43 45.90
N GLU A 59 -8.02 -20.54 45.17
CA GLU A 59 -9.22 -20.79 44.37
C GLU A 59 -8.81 -21.01 42.91
N PRO A 60 -9.24 -22.11 42.25
CA PRO A 60 -8.98 -22.32 40.82
C PRO A 60 -9.85 -21.39 39.97
N LEU A 61 -9.32 -20.92 38.84
CA LEU A 61 -10.10 -20.21 37.83
C LEU A 61 -10.53 -21.17 36.71
N GLY A 62 -11.68 -20.90 36.10
CA GLY A 62 -12.09 -21.54 34.86
C GLY A 62 -11.24 -21.06 33.69
N THR A 63 -10.66 -22.00 32.94
CA THR A 63 -9.79 -21.76 31.79
C THR A 63 -10.53 -22.03 30.49
N TYR A 64 -11.13 -20.97 29.94
CA TYR A 64 -11.91 -20.96 28.71
C TYR A 64 -11.00 -21.15 27.49
N LEU A 65 -11.47 -21.90 26.49
CA LEU A 65 -10.80 -22.02 25.19
C LEU A 65 -11.02 -20.76 24.35
N ALA A 66 -9.97 -19.95 24.21
CA ALA A 66 -9.88 -18.96 23.14
C ALA A 66 -9.37 -19.64 21.87
N THR A 67 -10.10 -19.48 20.76
CA THR A 67 -9.65 -19.87 19.43
C THR A 67 -8.99 -18.66 18.78
N LEU A 68 -7.86 -18.92 18.12
CA LEU A 68 -7.04 -17.96 17.40
C LEU A 68 -6.73 -18.53 16.01
N SER A 69 -6.08 -17.76 15.15
CA SER A 69 -5.72 -18.20 13.79
C SER A 69 -4.34 -17.73 13.36
N GLU A 70 -3.78 -18.42 12.38
CA GLU A 70 -2.56 -18.05 11.69
C GLU A 70 -2.73 -18.31 10.18
N ILE A 71 -2.62 -17.26 9.35
CA ILE A 71 -2.60 -17.42 7.89
C ILE A 71 -1.34 -18.19 7.46
N ASP A 72 -1.54 -19.19 6.61
CA ASP A 72 -0.53 -19.86 5.80
C ASP A 72 -0.59 -19.32 4.36
N THR A 73 0.36 -18.47 4.02
CA THR A 73 0.49 -17.86 2.68
C THR A 73 0.85 -18.85 1.58
N THR A 74 1.19 -20.10 1.92
CA THR A 74 1.53 -21.17 0.95
C THR A 74 0.28 -21.85 0.41
N SER A 75 -0.69 -22.15 1.30
CA SER A 75 -1.97 -22.77 0.93
C SER A 75 -3.09 -21.76 0.68
N GLY A 76 -2.95 -20.52 1.17
CA GLY A 76 -4.01 -19.50 1.15
C GLY A 76 -5.09 -19.75 2.21
N GLY A 77 -4.89 -20.73 3.11
CA GLY A 77 -5.77 -21.01 4.23
C GLY A 77 -5.30 -20.37 5.53
N PHE A 78 -6.08 -20.54 6.59
CA PHE A 78 -5.71 -20.19 7.96
C PHE A 78 -5.80 -21.41 8.87
N GLY A 79 -4.77 -21.61 9.69
CA GLY A 79 -4.70 -22.69 10.67
C GLY A 79 -5.23 -22.23 12.02
N SER A 80 -6.16 -22.99 12.60
CA SER A 80 -6.66 -22.73 13.95
C SER A 80 -5.59 -22.97 15.02
N LYS A 81 -5.49 -22.03 15.95
CA LYS A 81 -4.65 -22.03 17.13
C LYS A 81 -5.53 -21.91 18.38
N GLN A 82 -4.98 -22.21 19.55
CA GLN A 82 -5.76 -22.28 20.81
C GLN A 82 -4.99 -21.67 21.97
N SER A 83 -5.70 -20.89 22.79
CA SER A 83 -5.15 -20.21 23.97
C SER A 83 -6.05 -20.37 25.20
N SER A 84 -5.46 -20.16 26.38
CA SER A 84 -6.18 -20.21 27.65
C SER A 84 -6.63 -18.82 28.06
N MET A 85 -7.92 -18.62 28.30
CA MET A 85 -8.47 -17.39 28.89
C MET A 85 -9.05 -17.66 30.28
N ALA A 86 -8.74 -16.81 31.26
CA ALA A 86 -9.37 -16.86 32.59
C ALA A 86 -9.65 -15.44 33.11
N TYR A 87 -10.73 -15.28 33.88
CA TYR A 87 -11.10 -14.00 34.47
C TYR A 87 -11.63 -14.11 35.90
N PHE A 88 -11.51 -13.02 36.64
CA PHE A 88 -11.91 -12.88 38.04
C PHE A 88 -12.07 -11.40 38.40
N ASP A 89 -12.84 -11.09 39.44
CA ASP A 89 -13.00 -9.73 39.92
C ASP A 89 -12.43 -9.60 41.33
N PHE A 90 -11.81 -8.46 41.66
CA PHE A 90 -11.25 -8.25 43.00
C PHE A 90 -11.25 -6.79 43.45
N CYS A 91 -10.99 -6.62 44.74
CA CYS A 91 -10.77 -5.36 45.41
C CYS A 91 -9.69 -5.53 46.47
N GLY A 92 -8.78 -4.56 46.60
CA GLY A 92 -7.54 -4.71 47.39
C GLY A 92 -6.42 -5.31 46.54
N SER A 93 -5.74 -6.35 47.03
CA SER A 93 -4.69 -7.06 46.29
C SER A 93 -4.99 -8.55 46.16
N VAL A 94 -4.43 -9.20 45.15
CA VAL A 94 -4.55 -10.65 44.91
C VAL A 94 -3.19 -11.24 44.60
N VAL A 95 -2.98 -12.48 45.04
CA VAL A 95 -1.78 -13.27 44.71
C VAL A 95 -2.20 -14.37 43.75
N PHE A 96 -1.50 -14.46 42.62
CA PHE A 96 -1.66 -15.46 41.58
C PHE A 96 -0.27 -15.99 41.19
N PRO A 97 -0.14 -17.02 40.35
CA PRO A 97 1.17 -17.46 39.86
C PRO A 97 1.95 -16.53 38.86
N SER A 98 3.17 -15.98 39.17
CA SER A 98 4.32 -15.64 38.23
C SER A 98 5.75 -16.19 38.59
N LEU A 99 6.53 -16.76 37.66
CA LEU A 99 7.91 -17.23 37.95
C LEU A 99 8.89 -16.06 38.18
N GLN A 100 9.92 -16.30 39.01
CA GLN A 100 11.09 -15.44 39.14
C GLN A 100 12.30 -16.17 38.52
N SER A 101 12.93 -15.61 37.49
CA SER A 101 14.17 -16.17 36.94
C SER A 101 15.39 -15.54 37.62
N ILE A 102 16.14 -16.37 38.34
CA ILE A 102 17.57 -16.16 38.58
C ILE A 102 18.29 -17.38 37.99
N GLY A 103 19.42 -17.14 37.35
CA GLY A 103 20.08 -18.14 36.53
C GLY A 103 20.46 -19.43 37.27
N ARG A 104 20.07 -20.55 36.66
CA ARG A 104 20.45 -21.95 36.97
C ARG A 104 19.85 -22.53 38.28
N PHE A 105 19.32 -23.74 38.12
CA PHE A 105 18.65 -24.62 39.10
C PHE A 105 17.17 -24.32 39.36
N ILE A 106 16.33 -25.18 38.77
CA ILE A 106 14.87 -25.22 38.92
C ILE A 106 14.51 -25.72 40.33
N GLN A 107 13.58 -25.03 40.99
CA GLN A 107 12.64 -25.67 41.91
C GLN A 107 11.20 -25.21 41.58
N ALA A 108 10.38 -26.17 41.15
CA ALA A 108 8.95 -26.11 40.85
C ALA A 108 8.49 -25.44 39.53
N ASN A 109 7.57 -26.12 38.84
CA ASN A 109 6.87 -25.69 37.63
C ASN A 109 5.73 -24.71 37.97
N THR A 110 6.00 -23.72 38.83
CA THR A 110 4.95 -22.88 39.41
C THR A 110 5.46 -21.47 39.66
N LEU A 111 4.51 -20.58 39.50
CA LEU A 111 4.65 -19.17 39.36
C LEU A 111 4.10 -18.55 40.72
N THR A 112 4.52 -17.37 41.23
CA THR A 112 3.84 -16.48 42.23
C THR A 112 4.12 -14.94 42.05
N SER A 113 3.10 -14.11 41.71
CA SER A 113 3.05 -12.62 41.66
C SER A 113 1.82 -12.05 42.38
N THR A 114 1.77 -10.73 42.53
CA THR A 114 0.68 -9.96 43.14
C THR A 114 0.14 -8.89 42.18
N LEU A 115 -1.19 -8.76 42.08
CA LEU A 115 -1.83 -7.56 41.52
C LEU A 115 -2.40 -6.71 42.66
N THR A 116 -2.21 -5.39 42.57
CA THR A 116 -2.75 -4.41 43.54
C THR A 116 -3.91 -3.58 42.97
N GLN A 117 -4.26 -3.81 41.70
CA GLN A 117 -5.38 -3.20 40.99
C GLN A 117 -5.75 -4.06 39.77
N PRO A 118 -7.02 -4.08 39.32
CA PRO A 118 -7.45 -4.85 38.15
C PRO A 118 -6.75 -4.41 36.86
N ARG A 119 -6.35 -5.40 36.04
CA ARG A 119 -5.62 -5.26 34.77
C ARG A 119 -5.91 -6.43 33.83
N ASN A 120 -5.69 -6.20 32.54
CA ASN A 120 -5.60 -7.23 31.50
C ASN A 120 -4.13 -7.66 31.33
N LEU A 121 -3.85 -8.96 31.26
CA LEU A 121 -2.50 -9.54 31.20
C LEU A 121 -2.42 -10.69 30.19
N VAL A 122 -1.29 -10.80 29.51
CA VAL A 122 -0.88 -11.99 28.74
C VAL A 122 0.48 -12.43 29.27
N ILE A 123 0.64 -13.73 29.47
CA ILE A 123 1.87 -14.30 30.01
C ILE A 123 2.52 -15.18 28.94
N GLN A 124 3.45 -14.61 28.16
CA GLN A 124 4.25 -15.40 27.24
C GLN A 124 5.15 -16.36 28.02
N ILE A 125 5.44 -17.52 27.45
CA ILE A 125 6.37 -18.51 28.02
C ILE A 125 7.14 -19.12 26.84
N ASP A 126 8.47 -19.21 26.96
CA ASP A 126 9.37 -19.82 25.97
C ASP A 126 9.14 -19.31 24.52
N ASP A 127 8.84 -18.01 24.41
CA ASP A 127 8.49 -17.27 23.20
C ASP A 127 7.23 -17.76 22.42
N ASP A 128 6.45 -18.73 22.95
CA ASP A 128 5.15 -19.10 22.39
C ASP A 128 4.14 -17.95 22.56
N ILE A 129 3.48 -17.59 21.46
CA ILE A 129 2.48 -16.51 21.40
C ILE A 129 1.04 -17.02 21.28
N PHE A 130 0.84 -18.30 21.00
CA PHE A 130 -0.46 -18.87 20.69
C PHE A 130 -1.04 -19.63 21.89
N ASP A 131 -0.29 -20.52 22.53
CA ASP A 131 -0.76 -21.24 23.73
C ASP A 131 -0.28 -20.52 25.00
N VAL A 132 -0.94 -19.42 25.36
CA VAL A 132 -0.57 -18.55 26.49
C VAL A 132 -1.76 -18.27 27.42
N PRO A 133 -1.54 -17.99 28.71
CA PRO A 133 -2.58 -17.55 29.63
C PRO A 133 -2.90 -16.07 29.41
N HIS A 134 -4.14 -15.80 29.02
CA HIS A 134 -4.77 -14.48 29.04
C HIS A 134 -5.52 -14.34 30.37
N LEU A 135 -5.05 -13.48 31.27
CA LEU A 135 -5.64 -13.25 32.58
C LEU A 135 -6.30 -11.88 32.63
N PHE A 136 -7.60 -11.87 32.81
CA PHE A 136 -8.40 -10.66 32.86
C PHE A 136 -8.95 -10.41 34.25
N SER A 137 -8.89 -9.16 34.70
CA SER A 137 -9.47 -8.79 35.98
C SER A 137 -10.21 -7.48 35.95
N ASN A 138 -11.31 -7.42 36.70
CA ASN A 138 -12.13 -6.22 36.87
C ASN A 138 -12.23 -5.84 38.34
N THR A 139 -12.71 -4.63 38.62
CA THR A 139 -13.29 -4.31 39.91
C THR A 139 -14.59 -5.09 40.10
N ILE A 140 -14.84 -5.57 41.32
CA ILE A 140 -16.13 -6.12 41.74
C ILE A 140 -17.26 -5.20 41.25
N ASP A 141 -18.23 -5.74 40.51
CA ASP A 141 -19.41 -4.95 40.09
C ASP A 141 -20.33 -4.71 41.30
N THR A 142 -20.19 -3.55 41.94
CA THR A 142 -21.07 -3.07 43.01
C THR A 142 -22.37 -2.46 42.51
N ASN A 143 -22.51 -2.32 41.19
CA ASN A 143 -23.59 -1.60 40.51
C ASN A 143 -24.43 -2.55 39.63
N ALA A 144 -24.37 -3.87 39.92
CA ALA A 144 -25.24 -4.86 39.29
C ALA A 144 -26.72 -4.46 39.50
N PRO A 145 -27.55 -4.49 38.44
CA PRO A 145 -28.92 -4.01 38.52
C PRO A 145 -29.80 -4.97 39.35
N PRO A 146 -30.91 -4.48 39.94
CA PRO A 146 -31.83 -5.32 40.70
C PRO A 146 -32.44 -6.43 39.82
N LEU A 147 -32.53 -7.64 40.36
CA LEU A 147 -33.08 -8.82 39.66
C LEU A 147 -34.59 -8.72 39.40
N ASP A 148 -35.28 -7.82 40.11
CA ASP A 148 -36.71 -7.55 40.04
C ASP A 148 -37.05 -6.30 39.22
N ASP A 149 -36.05 -5.63 38.62
CA ASP A 149 -36.27 -4.49 37.72
C ASP A 149 -36.85 -4.98 36.37
N PRO A 150 -38.07 -4.55 35.98
CA PRO A 150 -38.71 -5.00 34.74
C PRO A 150 -38.04 -4.48 33.46
N SER A 151 -37.10 -3.54 33.57
CA SER A 151 -36.27 -3.07 32.45
C SER A 151 -35.01 -3.91 32.23
N VAL A 152 -34.78 -4.95 33.04
CA VAL A 152 -33.56 -5.76 33.03
C VAL A 152 -33.80 -7.16 32.48
N ILE A 153 -33.01 -7.56 31.47
CA ILE A 153 -32.85 -8.95 31.06
C ILE A 153 -31.61 -9.51 31.77
N TYR A 154 -31.82 -10.37 32.78
CA TYR A 154 -30.74 -10.93 33.58
C TYR A 154 -30.36 -12.36 33.14
N TYR A 155 -29.08 -12.55 32.81
CA TYR A 155 -28.47 -13.86 32.58
C TYR A 155 -27.47 -14.17 33.70
N GLY A 156 -27.85 -15.08 34.60
CA GLY A 156 -27.00 -15.54 35.71
C GLY A 156 -25.93 -16.54 35.28
N PRO A 157 -25.15 -17.11 36.23
CA PRO A 157 -24.19 -18.17 35.94
C PRO A 157 -24.82 -19.36 35.22
N GLY A 158 -24.13 -19.90 34.20
CA GLY A 158 -24.64 -20.96 33.31
C GLY A 158 -24.70 -20.54 31.84
N ILE A 159 -25.04 -21.50 30.96
CA ILE A 159 -25.22 -21.26 29.52
C ILE A 159 -26.69 -20.91 29.23
N HIS A 160 -26.89 -19.85 28.44
CA HIS A 160 -28.19 -19.33 28.02
C HIS A 160 -28.21 -19.14 26.49
N ASN A 161 -29.40 -19.20 25.91
CA ASN A 161 -29.64 -18.86 24.51
C ASN A 161 -31.01 -18.20 24.34
N VAL A 162 -31.22 -17.59 23.18
CA VAL A 162 -32.51 -17.02 22.76
C VAL A 162 -32.95 -17.71 21.47
N SER A 163 -34.26 -17.95 21.33
CA SER A 163 -34.82 -18.56 20.12
C SER A 163 -34.52 -17.69 18.90
N GLY A 164 -34.00 -18.29 17.82
CA GLY A 164 -33.52 -17.55 16.65
C GLY A 164 -32.07 -17.03 16.76
N GLY A 165 -31.39 -17.21 17.90
CA GLY A 165 -29.97 -16.92 18.06
C GLY A 165 -29.60 -15.44 18.16
N THR A 166 -30.58 -14.53 18.16
CA THR A 166 -30.38 -13.08 18.35
C THR A 166 -31.35 -12.55 19.40
N LEU A 167 -30.84 -11.73 20.31
CA LEU A 167 -31.58 -11.02 21.35
C LEU A 167 -31.71 -9.55 20.96
N SER A 168 -32.90 -9.13 20.50
CA SER A 168 -33.21 -7.73 20.21
C SER A 168 -33.54 -6.95 21.48
N ILE A 169 -32.94 -5.77 21.66
CA ILE A 169 -33.06 -4.95 22.86
C ILE A 169 -33.99 -3.77 22.61
N ALA A 170 -34.87 -3.47 23.57
CA ALA A 170 -35.75 -2.30 23.53
C ALA A 170 -35.07 -1.03 24.07
N SER A 171 -35.59 0.14 23.68
CA SER A 171 -35.12 1.42 24.24
C SER A 171 -35.31 1.47 25.76
N GLY A 172 -34.32 2.01 26.48
CA GLY A 172 -34.31 2.05 27.96
C GLY A 172 -34.02 0.71 28.65
N GLN A 173 -33.80 -0.38 27.92
CA GLN A 173 -33.63 -1.72 28.48
C GLN A 173 -32.15 -2.03 28.78
N THR A 174 -31.90 -2.77 29.86
CA THR A 174 -30.57 -3.26 30.23
C THR A 174 -30.49 -4.78 30.11
N VAL A 175 -29.50 -5.30 29.38
CA VAL A 175 -29.07 -6.70 29.48
C VAL A 175 -27.94 -6.78 30.50
N TYR A 176 -28.06 -7.65 31.48
CA TYR A 176 -27.01 -7.95 32.44
C TYR A 176 -26.56 -9.41 32.33
N ILE A 177 -25.31 -9.63 31.92
CA ILE A 177 -24.70 -10.98 31.92
C ILE A 177 -23.75 -11.07 33.11
N ALA A 178 -24.16 -11.80 34.15
CA ALA A 178 -23.38 -11.98 35.37
C ALA A 178 -22.08 -12.75 35.09
N GLY A 179 -21.08 -12.60 35.98
CA GLY A 179 -19.87 -13.42 35.90
C GLY A 179 -20.18 -14.91 36.04
N GLY A 180 -19.56 -15.73 35.18
CA GLY A 180 -19.92 -17.14 34.98
C GLY A 180 -21.18 -17.36 34.13
N GLY A 181 -21.87 -16.30 33.70
CA GLY A 181 -22.97 -16.35 32.74
C GLY A 181 -22.44 -16.33 31.31
N VAL A 182 -23.04 -17.13 30.43
CA VAL A 182 -22.62 -17.30 29.04
C VAL A 182 -23.84 -17.28 28.15
N LEU A 183 -23.93 -16.32 27.24
CA LEU A 183 -25.01 -16.19 26.26
C LEU A 183 -24.49 -16.60 24.87
N THR A 184 -25.11 -17.60 24.25
CA THR A 184 -24.74 -18.09 22.90
C THR A 184 -25.64 -17.50 21.82
N SER A 185 -25.94 -16.21 21.92
CA SER A 185 -26.83 -15.48 21.02
C SER A 185 -26.32 -14.06 20.85
N SER A 186 -26.36 -13.53 19.63
CA SER A 186 -25.95 -12.17 19.32
C SER A 186 -26.88 -11.16 19.99
N VAL A 187 -26.39 -9.98 20.36
CA VAL A 187 -27.20 -8.90 20.96
C VAL A 187 -27.40 -7.77 19.94
N LEU A 188 -28.66 -7.40 19.67
CA LEU A 188 -29.02 -6.43 18.64
C LEU A 188 -29.72 -5.20 19.24
N PHE A 189 -29.09 -4.04 19.08
CA PHE A 189 -29.68 -2.72 19.25
C PHE A 189 -30.00 -2.17 17.86
N GLN A 190 -31.28 -2.02 17.53
CA GLN A 190 -31.76 -1.59 16.21
C GLN A 190 -32.85 -0.53 16.37
N ASN A 191 -32.63 0.69 15.87
CA ASN A 191 -33.59 1.80 16.00
C ASN A 191 -33.99 2.10 17.47
N VAL A 192 -33.05 1.98 18.41
CA VAL A 192 -33.32 2.15 19.86
C VAL A 192 -32.46 3.22 20.51
N THR A 193 -32.88 3.66 21.70
CA THR A 193 -32.15 4.68 22.45
C THR A 193 -32.07 4.38 23.95
N GLY A 194 -30.98 4.79 24.60
CA GLY A 194 -30.79 4.69 26.05
C GLY A 194 -30.74 3.25 26.59
N ALA A 195 -30.22 2.30 25.81
CA ALA A 195 -30.20 0.88 26.14
C ALA A 195 -28.77 0.39 26.44
N THR A 196 -28.64 -0.66 27.26
CA THR A 196 -27.35 -1.10 27.80
C THR A 196 -27.17 -2.60 27.70
N LEU A 197 -25.97 -3.06 27.37
CA LEU A 197 -25.46 -4.40 27.63
C LEU A 197 -24.30 -4.27 28.60
N ARG A 198 -24.39 -4.85 29.80
CA ARG A 198 -23.32 -4.77 30.80
C ARG A 198 -23.10 -6.09 31.54
N GLY A 199 -21.97 -6.21 32.22
CA GLY A 199 -21.74 -7.24 33.23
C GLY A 199 -20.31 -7.76 33.22
N ARG A 200 -20.16 -9.06 33.47
CA ARG A 200 -18.88 -9.79 33.57
C ARG A 200 -18.88 -11.15 32.86
N GLY A 201 -20.02 -11.54 32.28
CA GLY A 201 -20.17 -12.78 31.54
C GLY A 201 -19.75 -12.68 30.07
N LEU A 202 -19.98 -13.78 29.34
CA LEU A 202 -19.52 -13.95 27.98
C LEU A 202 -20.67 -13.94 26.96
N LEU A 203 -20.37 -13.40 25.78
CA LEU A 203 -21.01 -13.74 24.52
C LEU A 203 -20.15 -14.80 23.85
N TYR A 204 -20.62 -16.04 23.77
CA TYR A 204 -19.81 -17.19 23.32
C TYR A 204 -20.35 -17.82 22.04
N ASN A 205 -19.49 -17.96 21.02
CA ASN A 205 -19.83 -18.59 19.75
C ASN A 205 -21.15 -18.04 19.15
N THR A 206 -21.28 -16.72 19.13
CA THR A 206 -22.47 -16.04 18.60
C THR A 206 -22.61 -16.31 17.10
N PRO A 207 -23.83 -16.52 16.57
CA PRO A 207 -24.05 -16.93 15.18
C PRO A 207 -23.70 -15.85 14.14
N THR A 208 -23.55 -14.59 14.59
CA THR A 208 -23.09 -13.44 13.82
C THR A 208 -22.13 -12.63 14.71
N ALA A 209 -21.91 -11.35 14.41
CA ALA A 209 -21.28 -10.43 15.32
C ALA A 209 -21.90 -10.50 16.73
N SER A 210 -21.07 -10.44 17.77
CA SER A 210 -21.52 -10.62 19.15
C SER A 210 -22.46 -9.51 19.61
N VAL A 211 -22.19 -8.27 19.22
CA VAL A 211 -23.06 -7.11 19.43
C VAL A 211 -23.24 -6.37 18.10
N THR A 212 -24.47 -5.92 17.82
CA THR A 212 -24.76 -5.03 16.69
C THR A 212 -25.52 -3.80 17.19
N VAL A 213 -25.08 -2.60 16.80
CA VAL A 213 -25.68 -1.31 17.17
C VAL A 213 -25.98 -0.51 15.90
N ALA A 214 -27.20 -0.64 15.38
CA ALA A 214 -27.60 -0.01 14.12
C ALA A 214 -28.66 1.09 14.36
N TYR A 215 -28.45 2.27 13.77
CA TYR A 215 -29.38 3.42 13.80
C TYR A 215 -29.86 3.75 15.22
N SER A 216 -28.95 3.69 16.21
CA SER A 216 -29.28 3.70 17.64
C SER A 216 -28.45 4.73 18.40
N SER A 217 -28.98 5.24 19.51
CA SER A 217 -28.36 6.35 20.27
C SER A 217 -28.24 6.10 21.77
N TYR A 218 -27.24 6.68 22.44
CA TYR A 218 -27.02 6.52 23.89
C TYR A 218 -26.95 5.05 24.30
N ILE A 219 -26.08 4.30 23.61
CA ILE A 219 -25.93 2.85 23.80
C ILE A 219 -24.66 2.57 24.60
N THR A 220 -24.77 1.73 25.63
CA THR A 220 -23.64 1.35 26.48
C THR A 220 -23.35 -0.15 26.37
N VAL A 221 -22.09 -0.50 26.11
CA VAL A 221 -21.58 -1.89 26.15
C VAL A 221 -20.43 -1.96 27.15
N GLU A 222 -20.62 -2.62 28.30
CA GLU A 222 -19.67 -2.61 29.43
C GLU A 222 -19.27 -3.99 29.94
N GLY A 223 -17.97 -4.30 29.92
CA GLY A 223 -17.34 -5.37 30.73
C GLY A 223 -17.59 -6.82 30.30
N VAL A 224 -18.45 -7.04 29.30
CA VAL A 224 -18.69 -8.38 28.70
C VAL A 224 -17.49 -8.82 27.84
N THR A 225 -17.37 -10.13 27.61
CA THR A 225 -16.35 -10.71 26.72
C THR A 225 -16.98 -11.42 25.53
N SER A 226 -16.64 -11.03 24.31
CA SER A 226 -16.89 -11.84 23.11
C SER A 226 -15.81 -12.91 22.99
N LEU A 227 -16.23 -14.18 22.89
CA LEU A 227 -15.33 -15.33 22.81
C LEU A 227 -15.74 -16.23 21.64
N ASN A 228 -14.85 -16.33 20.66
CA ASN A 228 -14.97 -17.14 19.45
C ASN A 228 -16.26 -16.84 18.63
N PRO A 229 -16.63 -15.57 18.36
CA PRO A 229 -17.79 -15.23 17.55
C PRO A 229 -17.64 -15.71 16.10
N GLN A 230 -18.76 -15.83 15.37
CA GLN A 230 -18.79 -16.13 13.93
C GLN A 230 -18.70 -14.87 13.03
N GLY A 231 -18.48 -13.70 13.64
CA GLY A 231 -18.26 -12.40 13.00
C GLY A 231 -17.56 -11.47 13.98
N ALA A 232 -17.63 -10.14 13.81
CA ALA A 232 -16.94 -9.20 14.71
C ALA A 232 -17.44 -9.22 16.17
N ALA A 233 -16.64 -8.72 17.13
CA ALA A 233 -17.11 -8.63 18.52
C ALA A 233 -18.19 -7.54 18.71
N LEU A 234 -18.06 -6.41 18.01
CA LEU A 234 -19.09 -5.37 17.93
C LEU A 234 -19.11 -4.70 16.55
N VAL A 235 -20.29 -4.59 15.95
CA VAL A 235 -20.52 -3.77 14.74
C VAL A 235 -21.45 -2.63 15.09
N ALA A 236 -21.09 -1.39 14.78
CA ALA A 236 -21.94 -0.22 14.90
C ALA A 236 -22.12 0.47 13.54
N GLY A 237 -23.34 0.86 13.21
CA GLY A 237 -23.69 1.50 11.94
C GLY A 237 -24.70 2.62 12.14
N GLU A 238 -24.34 3.85 11.78
CA GLU A 238 -25.09 5.07 12.13
C GLU A 238 -25.43 5.14 13.64
N ALA A 239 -24.51 4.69 14.49
CA ALA A 239 -24.64 4.82 15.93
C ALA A 239 -24.23 6.22 16.39
N LYS A 240 -24.93 6.76 17.39
CA LYS A 240 -24.59 8.04 18.03
C LYS A 240 -24.51 7.91 19.55
N ASP A 241 -23.61 8.64 20.21
CA ASP A 241 -23.46 8.57 21.68
C ASP A 241 -23.22 7.11 22.15
N LEU A 242 -22.29 6.41 21.50
CA LEU A 242 -21.96 5.00 21.77
C LEU A 242 -20.78 4.90 22.75
N SER A 243 -20.98 4.22 23.88
CA SER A 243 -19.95 3.97 24.89
C SER A 243 -19.63 2.49 25.00
N VAL A 244 -18.47 2.07 24.49
CA VAL A 244 -17.93 0.71 24.65
C VAL A 244 -16.80 0.75 25.66
N SER A 245 -16.91 0.02 26.78
CA SER A 245 -15.83 -0.04 27.76
C SER A 245 -15.59 -1.43 28.34
N HIS A 246 -14.32 -1.75 28.62
CA HIS A 246 -13.91 -3.05 29.18
C HIS A 246 -14.36 -4.28 28.37
N LEU A 247 -14.76 -4.09 27.10
CA LEU A 247 -15.05 -5.16 26.16
C LEU A 247 -13.77 -5.96 25.89
N ARG A 248 -13.89 -7.27 25.80
CA ARG A 248 -12.80 -8.17 25.45
C ARG A 248 -13.19 -9.03 24.25
N SER A 249 -12.27 -9.26 23.31
CA SER A 249 -12.51 -10.08 22.12
C SER A 249 -11.44 -11.16 21.91
N PHE A 250 -11.89 -12.32 21.46
CA PHE A 250 -11.09 -13.38 20.86
C PHE A 250 -11.80 -13.91 19.63
N SER A 251 -11.18 -13.80 18.45
CA SER A 251 -11.77 -14.26 17.19
C SER A 251 -10.76 -15.01 16.30
N ALA A 252 -11.28 -15.78 15.34
CA ALA A 252 -10.48 -16.71 14.54
C ALA A 252 -11.04 -17.01 13.14
N GLN A 253 -12.18 -16.46 12.75
CA GLN A 253 -12.76 -16.61 11.41
C GLN A 253 -12.27 -15.47 10.51
N GLY A 254 -12.22 -15.67 9.19
CA GLY A 254 -12.00 -14.54 8.27
C GLY A 254 -13.08 -13.48 8.44
N TRP A 255 -12.71 -12.19 8.45
CA TRP A 255 -13.62 -11.06 8.68
C TRP A 255 -14.33 -11.14 10.06
N SER A 256 -13.59 -11.56 11.09
CA SER A 256 -14.04 -11.51 12.49
C SER A 256 -13.26 -10.47 13.28
N ASP A 257 -13.57 -9.22 12.98
CA ASP A 257 -12.97 -8.00 13.50
C ASP A 257 -13.30 -7.80 15.00
N GLY A 258 -12.68 -6.82 15.64
CA GLY A 258 -12.95 -6.46 17.04
C GLY A 258 -14.14 -5.51 17.13
N ILE A 259 -13.92 -4.24 16.83
CA ILE A 259 -14.97 -3.21 16.80
C ILE A 259 -14.98 -2.52 15.44
N ASP A 260 -16.11 -2.62 14.73
CA ASP A 260 -16.34 -1.91 13.47
C ASP A 260 -17.27 -0.73 13.70
N LEU A 261 -16.87 0.47 13.27
CA LEU A 261 -17.67 1.67 13.31
C LEU A 261 -17.93 2.18 11.88
N PHE A 262 -19.16 2.07 11.40
CA PHE A 262 -19.61 2.61 10.12
C PHE A 262 -20.45 3.88 10.36
N CYS A 263 -20.01 5.02 9.84
CA CYS A 263 -20.76 6.29 9.90
C CYS A 263 -21.15 6.74 11.33
N CYS A 264 -20.32 6.46 12.34
CA CYS A 264 -20.68 6.60 13.76
C CYS A 264 -20.21 7.91 14.40
N GLN A 265 -21.02 8.51 15.28
CA GLN A 265 -20.75 9.82 15.87
C GLN A 265 -20.73 9.80 17.40
N ASP A 266 -19.89 10.63 18.01
CA ASP A 266 -19.82 10.80 19.47
C ASP A 266 -19.56 9.45 20.19
N THR A 267 -18.57 8.69 19.70
CA THR A 267 -18.28 7.31 20.17
C THR A 267 -17.04 7.29 21.06
N VAL A 268 -17.11 6.54 22.17
CA VAL A 268 -15.98 6.28 23.07
C VAL A 268 -15.73 4.78 23.20
N ILE A 269 -14.51 4.34 22.92
CA ILE A 269 -13.98 2.99 23.15
C ILE A 269 -12.91 3.10 24.25
N ASP A 270 -13.12 2.44 25.39
CA ASP A 270 -12.32 2.62 26.61
C ASP A 270 -11.89 1.29 27.23
N SER A 271 -10.61 1.15 27.56
CA SER A 271 -10.09 0.03 28.37
C SER A 271 -10.36 -1.37 27.79
N VAL A 272 -10.43 -1.50 26.46
CA VAL A 272 -10.73 -2.75 25.77
C VAL A 272 -9.48 -3.64 25.61
N PHE A 273 -9.72 -4.95 25.45
CA PHE A 273 -8.68 -5.89 24.98
C PHE A 273 -9.16 -6.62 23.73
N MET A 274 -8.39 -6.54 22.65
CA MET A 274 -8.71 -7.20 21.38
C MET A 274 -7.59 -8.15 21.00
N ARG A 275 -7.91 -9.43 20.81
CA ARG A 275 -7.06 -10.38 20.11
C ARG A 275 -7.86 -11.05 18.99
N ASN A 276 -7.75 -10.51 17.79
CA ASN A 276 -8.67 -10.81 16.71
C ASN A 276 -7.95 -11.45 15.52
N PHE A 277 -8.72 -12.21 14.72
CA PHE A 277 -8.31 -12.61 13.39
C PHE A 277 -8.01 -11.36 12.57
N ASP A 278 -9.05 -10.55 12.32
CA ASP A 278 -8.99 -9.38 11.46
C ASP A 278 -8.78 -8.10 12.30
N ASP A 279 -9.13 -6.94 11.76
CA ASP A 279 -8.94 -5.64 12.40
C ASP A 279 -9.41 -5.59 13.85
N CYS A 280 -8.59 -5.09 14.77
CA CYS A 280 -8.98 -4.97 16.18
C CYS A 280 -9.96 -3.82 16.41
N ILE A 281 -9.74 -2.66 15.76
CA ILE A 281 -10.69 -1.54 15.73
C ILE A 281 -10.64 -0.90 14.34
N ALA A 282 -11.78 -0.85 13.66
CA ALA A 282 -11.93 -0.25 12.35
C ALA A 282 -12.87 0.96 12.39
N ILE A 283 -12.41 2.07 11.80
CA ILE A 283 -13.24 3.27 11.55
C ILE A 283 -13.52 3.34 10.05
N TYR A 284 -14.74 2.98 9.70
CA TYR A 284 -15.28 2.90 8.36
C TYR A 284 -16.36 3.98 8.14
N GLN A 285 -16.78 4.11 6.89
CA GLN A 285 -17.83 5.03 6.45
C GLN A 285 -18.91 4.20 5.74
N HIS A 286 -19.45 4.63 4.59
CA HIS A 286 -20.53 3.91 3.92
C HIS A 286 -20.23 2.41 3.72
N ARG A 287 -21.18 1.61 4.18
CA ARG A 287 -21.28 0.18 3.87
C ARG A 287 -22.74 -0.24 3.96
N ASP A 288 -23.17 -1.07 3.01
CA ASP A 288 -24.53 -1.59 2.90
C ASP A 288 -25.58 -0.46 2.93
N ASP A 289 -26.40 -0.37 3.99
CA ASP A 289 -27.43 0.66 4.15
C ASP A 289 -27.03 1.83 5.07
N TRP A 290 -25.78 1.89 5.56
CA TRP A 290 -25.29 2.94 6.46
C TRP A 290 -24.63 4.11 5.71
N TYR A 291 -24.92 5.34 6.10
CA TYR A 291 -24.44 6.57 5.42
C TYR A 291 -23.97 7.66 6.39
N GLY A 292 -22.94 8.39 5.98
CA GLY A 292 -22.55 9.66 6.59
C GLY A 292 -21.21 9.63 7.33
N ASN A 293 -20.91 10.72 8.04
CA ASN A 293 -19.59 10.94 8.61
C ASN A 293 -19.40 10.27 9.97
N SER A 294 -18.40 9.39 10.06
CA SER A 294 -17.77 9.00 11.32
C SER A 294 -17.01 10.19 11.93
N SER A 295 -17.39 10.65 13.12
CA SER A 295 -16.77 11.83 13.74
C SER A 295 -16.88 11.90 15.26
N ASN A 296 -15.96 12.63 15.90
CA ASN A 296 -15.83 12.73 17.36
C ASN A 296 -15.72 11.34 18.01
N ILE A 297 -14.72 10.57 17.59
CA ILE A 297 -14.48 9.20 18.07
C ILE A 297 -13.23 9.19 18.94
N THR A 298 -13.33 8.68 20.17
CA THR A 298 -12.19 8.48 21.09
C THR A 298 -11.94 7.00 21.35
N ILE A 299 -10.74 6.52 21.05
CA ILE A 299 -10.24 5.18 21.40
C ILE A 299 -9.15 5.38 22.45
N LYS A 300 -9.30 4.78 23.64
CA LYS A 300 -8.34 5.00 24.73
C LYS A 300 -8.10 3.83 25.69
N ASP A 301 -6.99 3.92 26.42
CA ASP A 301 -6.64 3.07 27.57
C ASP A 301 -6.59 1.55 27.27
N SER A 302 -6.44 1.19 25.98
CA SER A 302 -6.73 -0.14 25.45
C SER A 302 -5.48 -0.94 25.05
N SER A 303 -5.64 -2.25 24.84
CA SER A 303 -4.54 -3.13 24.42
C SER A 303 -4.96 -4.05 23.27
N LEU A 304 -4.20 -4.04 22.17
CA LEU A 304 -4.60 -4.62 20.88
C LEU A 304 -3.56 -5.62 20.37
N TRP A 305 -4.03 -6.73 19.80
CA TRP A 305 -3.23 -7.83 19.24
C TRP A 305 -3.90 -8.31 17.94
N ALA A 306 -3.36 -7.92 16.79
CA ALA A 306 -3.89 -8.33 15.49
C ALA A 306 -3.15 -9.60 15.00
N ASP A 307 -3.83 -10.76 14.97
CA ASP A 307 -3.24 -12.01 14.45
C ASP A 307 -3.20 -12.04 12.90
N VAL A 308 -4.04 -11.23 12.24
CA VAL A 308 -4.04 -10.76 10.84
C VAL A 308 -4.48 -9.28 10.84
N ALA A 309 -4.28 -8.54 9.74
CA ALA A 309 -4.76 -7.17 9.54
C ALA A 309 -4.28 -6.17 10.62
N HIS A 310 -5.07 -5.14 10.93
CA HIS A 310 -4.60 -3.94 11.64
C HIS A 310 -5.05 -3.92 13.12
N PRO A 311 -4.16 -3.52 14.05
CA PRO A 311 -4.59 -3.07 15.36
C PRO A 311 -5.56 -1.88 15.26
N ILE A 312 -5.29 -0.90 14.37
CA ILE A 312 -6.23 0.17 14.02
C ILE A 312 -6.20 0.44 12.51
N VAL A 313 -7.37 0.48 11.88
CA VAL A 313 -7.58 0.98 10.52
C VAL A 313 -8.62 2.09 10.47
N MET A 314 -8.44 3.05 9.56
CA MET A 314 -9.37 4.13 9.31
C MET A 314 -9.43 4.47 7.82
N GLY A 315 -10.53 4.13 7.14
CA GLY A 315 -10.65 4.26 5.68
C GLY A 315 -11.23 3.00 5.04
N THR A 316 -10.61 2.48 3.99
CA THR A 316 -11.01 1.28 3.20
C THR A 316 -12.39 1.29 2.54
N HIS A 317 -13.46 1.78 3.18
CA HIS A 317 -14.85 1.77 2.71
C HIS A 317 -15.45 3.17 2.68
N GLY A 318 -16.38 3.40 1.75
CA GLY A 318 -16.99 4.69 1.50
C GLY A 318 -17.92 4.72 0.31
N ASN A 319 -18.45 5.92 0.03
CA ASN A 319 -19.37 6.17 -1.08
C ASN A 319 -18.77 7.20 -2.07
N THR A 320 -18.34 6.73 -3.23
CA THR A 320 -17.80 7.61 -4.29
C THR A 320 -18.79 8.66 -4.80
N ASP A 321 -20.09 8.36 -4.77
CA ASP A 321 -21.16 9.23 -5.28
C ASP A 321 -21.62 10.29 -4.26
N ASP A 322 -21.55 9.98 -2.95
CA ASP A 322 -21.80 10.92 -1.84
C ASP A 322 -20.71 10.80 -0.76
N PRO A 323 -19.52 11.41 -0.98
CA PRO A 323 -18.31 11.06 -0.26
C PRO A 323 -18.16 11.71 1.11
N GLU A 324 -17.75 10.88 2.06
CA GLU A 324 -17.80 11.14 3.49
C GLU A 324 -16.46 11.68 4.03
N THR A 325 -16.46 12.07 5.29
CA THR A 325 -15.30 12.61 6.00
C THR A 325 -15.19 12.00 7.39
N MET A 326 -14.00 11.46 7.70
CA MET A 326 -13.62 11.02 9.04
C MET A 326 -12.96 12.21 9.73
N ASP A 327 -13.55 12.68 10.84
CA ASP A 327 -13.16 13.94 11.48
C ASP A 327 -13.08 13.85 13.01
N SER A 328 -12.12 14.55 13.61
CA SER A 328 -11.99 14.69 15.06
C SER A 328 -11.86 13.33 15.76
N ILE A 329 -10.80 12.59 15.41
CA ILE A 329 -10.53 11.24 15.89
C ILE A 329 -9.36 11.28 16.89
N LEU A 330 -9.57 10.77 18.10
CA LEU A 330 -8.55 10.68 19.15
C LEU A 330 -8.25 9.21 19.47
N ILE A 331 -7.02 8.79 19.24
CA ILE A 331 -6.47 7.48 19.62
C ILE A 331 -5.42 7.76 20.69
N THR A 332 -5.67 7.41 21.95
CA THR A 332 -4.77 7.82 23.05
C THR A 332 -4.51 6.75 24.11
N ASN A 333 -3.25 6.63 24.54
CA ASN A 333 -2.85 5.71 25.61
C ASN A 333 -3.09 4.22 25.29
N LEU A 334 -2.58 3.74 24.15
CA LEU A 334 -2.72 2.34 23.71
C LEU A 334 -1.42 1.53 23.81
N ASP A 335 -1.56 0.25 24.11
CA ASP A 335 -0.51 -0.77 23.98
C ASP A 335 -0.82 -1.68 22.79
N ILE A 336 0.03 -1.66 21.77
CA ILE A 336 -0.03 -2.59 20.63
C ILE A 336 0.95 -3.72 20.89
N LEU A 337 0.41 -4.91 21.11
CA LEU A 337 1.16 -6.09 21.53
C LEU A 337 1.71 -6.88 20.34
N ASP A 338 0.96 -6.93 19.24
CA ASP A 338 1.35 -7.62 18.01
C ASP A 338 0.53 -7.16 16.79
N HIS A 339 1.08 -7.41 15.61
CA HIS A 339 0.54 -7.12 14.27
C HIS A 339 1.21 -8.05 13.25
N ARG A 340 0.41 -8.67 12.37
CA ARG A 340 0.89 -9.59 11.34
C ARG A 340 0.09 -9.48 10.05
N GLU A 341 0.51 -8.60 9.13
CA GLU A 341 -0.21 -8.41 7.86
C GLU A 341 0.69 -8.51 6.62
N PHE A 342 0.36 -9.41 5.69
CA PHE A 342 1.15 -9.71 4.49
C PHE A 342 0.79 -8.86 3.26
N GLN A 343 -0.45 -8.40 3.17
CA GLN A 343 -0.98 -7.67 2.04
C GLN A 343 -0.34 -6.27 2.01
N THR A 344 0.60 -6.05 1.08
CA THR A 344 1.34 -4.79 0.93
C THR A 344 0.45 -3.54 0.83
N LEU A 345 -0.80 -3.70 0.41
CA LEU A 345 -1.82 -2.65 0.32
C LEU A 345 -2.55 -2.33 1.64
N TYR A 346 -2.33 -3.09 2.72
CA TYR A 346 -3.03 -3.02 4.01
C TYR A 346 -2.08 -3.26 5.20
N GLN A 347 -0.89 -2.67 5.19
CA GLN A 347 0.14 -2.97 6.20
C GLN A 347 0.33 -1.80 7.14
N GLY A 348 -0.28 -1.81 8.32
CA GLY A 348 -0.02 -0.81 9.36
C GLY A 348 -0.53 -1.21 10.74
N VAL A 349 0.30 -0.97 11.77
CA VAL A 349 -0.13 -0.97 13.18
C VAL A 349 -1.22 0.08 13.39
N ILE A 350 -1.03 1.27 12.80
CA ILE A 350 -2.08 2.29 12.63
C ILE A 350 -2.11 2.65 11.14
N ALA A 351 -3.23 2.37 10.49
CA ALA A 351 -3.48 2.67 9.09
C ALA A 351 -4.55 3.76 8.93
N ILE A 352 -4.27 4.74 8.07
CA ILE A 352 -5.20 5.77 7.62
C ILE A 352 -5.23 5.68 6.10
N ASN A 353 -6.26 5.05 5.54
CA ASN A 353 -6.33 4.62 4.16
C ASN A 353 -7.66 4.99 3.45
N PRO A 354 -8.09 6.27 3.43
CA PRO A 354 -9.33 6.68 2.77
C PRO A 354 -9.35 6.28 1.29
N GLY A 355 -10.40 5.54 0.92
CA GLY A 355 -10.81 5.21 -0.44
C GLY A 355 -12.19 5.82 -0.76
N ASP A 356 -12.76 5.52 -1.93
CA ASP A 356 -14.12 5.93 -2.35
C ASP A 356 -14.42 7.43 -2.19
N ASN A 357 -13.49 8.29 -2.64
CA ASN A 357 -13.51 9.73 -2.44
C ASN A 357 -13.59 10.18 -0.96
N ASN A 358 -13.52 9.31 0.04
CA ASN A 358 -13.55 9.73 1.44
C ASN A 358 -12.32 10.58 1.82
N PHE A 359 -12.50 11.39 2.86
CA PHE A 359 -11.48 12.28 3.39
C PHE A 359 -11.21 11.95 4.86
N ALA A 360 -9.96 12.06 5.31
CA ALA A 360 -9.59 11.89 6.72
C ALA A 360 -8.96 13.18 7.24
N GLN A 361 -9.45 13.74 8.34
CA GLN A 361 -8.88 14.95 8.91
C GLN A 361 -8.94 15.01 10.44
N ASN A 362 -8.06 15.84 11.03
CA ASN A 362 -8.05 16.19 12.45
C ASN A 362 -7.93 14.93 13.33
N VAL A 363 -6.83 14.20 13.13
CA VAL A 363 -6.56 12.89 13.76
C VAL A 363 -5.44 13.04 14.77
N HIS A 364 -5.68 12.62 16.00
CA HIS A 364 -4.74 12.71 17.12
C HIS A 364 -4.38 11.29 17.59
N ILE A 365 -3.11 10.93 17.47
CA ILE A 365 -2.54 9.64 17.86
C ILE A 365 -1.53 9.90 18.96
N GLU A 366 -1.87 9.64 20.22
CA GLU A 366 -1.15 10.15 21.38
C GLU A 366 -0.80 9.04 22.38
N ASP A 367 0.41 9.03 22.94
CA ASP A 367 0.85 8.05 23.95
C ASP A 367 0.66 6.59 23.51
N ILE A 368 1.25 6.21 22.37
CA ILE A 368 1.15 4.85 21.80
C ILE A 368 2.44 4.07 22.08
N ARG A 369 2.32 2.84 22.56
CA ARG A 369 3.46 1.93 22.77
C ARG A 369 3.27 0.70 21.91
N VAL A 370 4.25 0.39 21.07
CA VAL A 370 4.24 -0.71 20.11
C VAL A 370 5.39 -1.66 20.42
N GLU A 371 5.07 -2.90 20.77
CA GLU A 371 6.04 -3.99 20.98
C GLU A 371 6.63 -4.50 19.64
N ASP A 372 7.57 -5.45 19.67
CA ASP A 372 8.18 -6.01 18.46
C ASP A 372 7.24 -7.00 17.76
N PHE A 373 6.26 -6.45 17.04
CA PHE A 373 5.26 -7.20 16.29
C PHE A 373 5.85 -8.11 15.20
N ARG A 374 5.13 -9.15 14.81
CA ARG A 374 5.63 -10.17 13.86
C ARG A 374 5.92 -9.66 12.44
N LEU A 375 4.99 -8.93 11.81
CA LEU A 375 5.11 -8.58 10.39
C LEU A 375 4.17 -7.42 9.99
N GLY A 376 4.69 -6.38 9.33
CA GLY A 376 3.89 -5.26 8.83
C GLY A 376 4.63 -3.92 8.94
N ARG A 377 3.91 -2.79 8.94
CA ARG A 377 4.51 -1.44 9.10
C ARG A 377 4.09 -0.82 10.42
N LEU A 378 4.90 0.11 10.93
CA LEU A 378 4.55 0.89 12.12
C LEU A 378 3.44 1.91 11.83
N LEU A 379 3.48 2.56 10.66
CA LEU A 379 2.48 3.54 10.22
C LEU A 379 2.17 3.36 8.73
N ASP A 380 0.91 3.59 8.36
CA ASP A 380 0.49 3.57 6.96
C ASP A 380 -0.55 4.67 6.69
N LEU A 381 -0.10 5.82 6.23
CA LEU A 381 -0.95 6.94 5.85
C LEU A 381 -0.95 7.02 4.32
N ARG A 382 -2.03 6.57 3.67
CA ARG A 382 -2.12 6.56 2.21
C ARG A 382 -3.49 7.00 1.73
N VAL A 383 -3.53 7.86 0.71
CA VAL A 383 -4.76 7.99 -0.06
C VAL A 383 -4.86 6.75 -0.96
N ALA A 384 -5.73 5.83 -0.58
CA ALA A 384 -5.73 4.47 -1.09
C ALA A 384 -6.75 4.30 -2.23
N PHE A 385 -6.39 3.47 -3.20
CA PHE A 385 -7.32 2.88 -4.15
C PHE A 385 -6.99 1.40 -4.30
N ASN A 386 -7.88 0.54 -3.82
CA ASN A 386 -7.86 -0.87 -4.16
C ASN A 386 -9.17 -1.24 -4.86
N PRO A 387 -9.17 -1.61 -6.15
CA PRO A 387 -10.39 -1.97 -6.88
C PRO A 387 -11.12 -3.22 -6.34
N ALA A 388 -10.55 -3.95 -5.37
CA ALA A 388 -11.26 -5.01 -4.66
C ALA A 388 -12.30 -4.50 -3.62
N TYR A 389 -12.13 -3.26 -3.12
CA TYR A 389 -12.99 -2.67 -2.10
C TYR A 389 -13.46 -1.25 -2.42
N ASN A 390 -12.79 -0.58 -3.37
CA ASN A 390 -13.04 0.81 -3.75
C ASN A 390 -13.43 0.94 -5.24
N THR A 391 -14.27 1.93 -5.49
CA THR A 391 -14.66 2.44 -6.80
C THR A 391 -13.86 3.69 -7.19
N ALA A 392 -13.29 4.42 -6.23
CA ALA A 392 -12.37 5.54 -6.45
C ALA A 392 -11.26 5.60 -5.37
N PRO A 393 -10.13 6.31 -5.60
CA PRO A 393 -9.25 6.75 -4.53
C PRO A 393 -9.96 7.71 -3.56
N GLY A 394 -9.48 7.83 -2.31
CA GLY A 394 -9.90 8.89 -1.40
C GLY A 394 -9.55 10.31 -1.89
N ARG A 395 -10.04 11.34 -1.20
CA ARG A 395 -9.76 12.76 -1.49
C ARG A 395 -8.48 13.28 -0.83
N GLY A 396 -8.01 12.70 0.28
CA GLY A 396 -6.85 13.21 1.01
C GLY A 396 -6.82 12.81 2.50
N ILE A 397 -5.70 13.15 3.14
CA ILE A 397 -5.50 13.04 4.60
C ILE A 397 -4.92 14.38 5.10
N GLU A 398 -5.55 15.04 6.07
CA GLU A 398 -5.06 16.33 6.60
C GLU A 398 -5.01 16.41 8.13
N ASN A 399 -4.10 17.22 8.67
CA ASN A 399 -3.99 17.52 10.11
C ASN A 399 -3.91 16.25 10.99
N VAL A 400 -2.82 15.47 10.86
CA VAL A 400 -2.56 14.30 11.71
C VAL A 400 -1.46 14.61 12.70
N THR A 401 -1.73 14.48 14.00
CA THR A 401 -0.73 14.65 15.06
C THR A 401 -0.38 13.29 15.66
N ILE A 402 0.91 12.92 15.66
CA ILE A 402 1.43 11.69 16.25
C ILE A 402 2.37 12.09 17.39
N ARG A 403 1.89 11.98 18.64
CA ARG A 403 2.58 12.42 19.86
C ARG A 403 2.94 11.23 20.75
N ASN A 404 4.16 11.24 21.32
CA ASN A 404 4.62 10.22 22.28
C ASN A 404 4.50 8.77 21.76
N LEU A 405 4.67 8.54 20.46
CA LEU A 405 4.70 7.19 19.89
C LEU A 405 6.06 6.55 20.16
N ASN A 406 6.06 5.37 20.76
CA ASN A 406 7.24 4.57 21.05
C ASN A 406 7.14 3.18 20.41
N TYR A 407 8.02 2.86 19.47
CA TYR A 407 8.20 1.52 18.93
C TYR A 407 9.50 0.91 19.44
N ASN A 408 9.42 -0.32 19.97
CA ASN A 408 10.58 -1.08 20.44
C ASN A 408 10.60 -2.46 19.78
N GLY A 409 11.18 -2.52 18.58
CA GLY A 409 11.26 -3.72 17.77
C GLY A 409 12.14 -3.62 16.52
N THR A 410 12.22 -4.72 15.79
CA THR A 410 13.13 -4.94 14.66
C THR A 410 12.45 -5.45 13.38
N HIS A 411 11.18 -5.87 13.44
CA HIS A 411 10.47 -6.46 12.30
C HIS A 411 9.65 -5.47 11.46
N ALA A 412 9.57 -4.18 11.85
CA ALA A 412 8.82 -3.18 11.10
C ALA A 412 9.37 -2.96 9.68
N TYR A 413 8.53 -3.22 8.69
CA TYR A 413 8.74 -2.77 7.32
C TYR A 413 8.63 -1.24 7.20
N LEU A 414 9.09 -0.74 6.05
CA LEU A 414 9.03 0.66 5.65
C LEU A 414 7.59 1.20 5.69
N SER A 415 7.27 1.96 6.72
CA SER A 415 6.04 2.75 6.89
C SER A 415 5.81 3.65 5.67
N LEU A 416 4.55 3.92 5.31
CA LEU A 416 4.22 4.73 4.14
C LEU A 416 3.50 6.01 4.53
N MET A 417 3.89 7.10 3.86
CA MET A 417 3.11 8.33 3.79
C MET A 417 3.02 8.74 2.32
N ALA A 418 1.90 8.45 1.65
CA ALA A 418 1.75 8.73 0.21
C ALA A 418 0.35 9.23 -0.18
N GLY A 419 0.30 10.42 -0.78
CA GLY A 419 -0.84 10.85 -1.57
C GLY A 419 -1.01 10.00 -2.84
N TYR A 420 -2.19 10.08 -3.46
CA TYR A 420 -2.50 9.34 -4.67
C TYR A 420 -1.99 10.05 -5.92
N ASP A 421 -2.31 11.34 -6.02
CA ASP A 421 -1.93 12.27 -7.10
C ASP A 421 -1.80 13.71 -6.55
N GLU A 422 -1.66 14.71 -7.44
CA GLU A 422 -1.49 16.13 -7.08
C GLU A 422 -2.71 16.78 -6.43
N GLU A 423 -3.91 16.25 -6.67
CA GLU A 423 -5.16 16.71 -6.04
C GLU A 423 -5.38 16.02 -4.68
N ARG A 424 -4.93 14.76 -4.58
CA ARG A 424 -5.20 13.81 -3.48
C ARG A 424 -4.00 13.64 -2.56
N LEU A 425 -3.67 14.72 -1.86
CA LEU A 425 -2.46 14.84 -1.04
C LEU A 425 -2.65 14.37 0.40
N ILE A 426 -1.51 14.22 1.09
CA ILE A 426 -1.43 14.18 2.55
C ILE A 426 -0.82 15.50 3.01
N LYS A 427 -1.44 16.21 3.96
CA LYS A 427 -0.97 17.52 4.45
C LYS A 427 -0.96 17.59 5.98
N GLY A 428 -0.01 18.31 6.56
CA GLY A 428 -0.02 18.62 7.99
C GLY A 428 0.11 17.40 8.91
N VAL A 429 1.01 16.46 8.60
CA VAL A 429 1.38 15.39 9.55
C VAL A 429 2.51 15.87 10.45
N THR A 430 2.29 15.85 11.76
CA THR A 430 3.24 16.34 12.78
C THR A 430 3.64 15.20 13.71
N PHE A 431 4.94 15.03 13.94
CA PHE A 431 5.49 14.08 14.91
C PHE A 431 6.05 14.82 16.12
N GLU A 432 5.63 14.43 17.32
CA GLU A 432 6.10 14.97 18.59
C GLU A 432 6.60 13.85 19.50
N ASN A 433 7.84 13.94 19.98
CA ASN A 433 8.44 12.94 20.90
C ASN A 433 8.38 11.48 20.37
N LEU A 434 8.61 11.30 19.07
CA LEU A 434 8.70 9.98 18.44
C LEU A 434 9.96 9.25 18.94
N THR A 435 9.80 8.02 19.41
CA THR A 435 10.90 7.17 19.88
C THR A 435 10.90 5.83 19.14
N ILE A 436 12.05 5.47 18.55
CA ILE A 436 12.29 4.18 17.89
C ILE A 436 13.48 3.51 18.59
N ASN A 437 13.27 2.34 19.20
CA ASN A 437 14.30 1.56 19.90
C ASN A 437 15.11 2.40 20.92
N GLY A 438 14.40 3.21 21.71
CA GLY A 438 14.99 4.12 22.70
C GLY A 438 15.68 5.36 22.12
N LYS A 439 15.72 5.53 20.79
CA LYS A 439 16.25 6.72 20.11
C LYS A 439 15.11 7.71 19.84
N HIS A 440 15.21 8.92 20.41
CA HIS A 440 14.32 10.02 20.05
C HIS A 440 14.60 10.50 18.62
N ILE A 441 13.57 10.57 17.79
CA ILE A 441 13.64 10.94 16.37
C ILE A 441 13.12 12.37 16.19
N ALA A 442 13.91 13.22 15.54
CA ALA A 442 13.54 14.61 15.24
C ALA A 442 14.41 15.17 14.10
N ASP A 443 13.94 16.20 13.40
CA ASP A 443 14.74 16.83 12.34
C ASP A 443 16.08 17.38 12.85
N THR A 444 16.07 17.93 14.06
CA THR A 444 17.25 18.48 14.75
C THR A 444 18.14 17.43 15.42
N MET A 445 17.87 16.13 15.24
CA MET A 445 18.71 15.08 15.80
C MET A 445 20.09 15.01 15.13
N GLN A 446 21.12 14.60 15.87
CA GLN A 446 22.43 14.34 15.26
C GLN A 446 22.36 13.14 14.30
N LYS A 447 22.67 13.39 13.03
CA LYS A 447 22.72 12.41 11.93
C LYS A 447 23.76 12.85 10.87
N PRO A 448 24.26 11.94 10.01
CA PRO A 448 25.05 12.33 8.84
C PRO A 448 24.25 13.24 7.91
N ALA A 449 24.94 14.17 7.22
CA ALA A 449 24.27 15.20 6.40
C ALA A 449 23.45 14.65 5.22
N TRP A 450 23.74 13.43 4.77
CA TRP A 450 23.05 12.74 3.68
C TRP A 450 21.94 11.78 4.16
N TYR A 451 21.63 11.74 5.46
CA TYR A 451 20.50 10.98 6.01
C TYR A 451 19.33 11.93 6.33
N LEU A 452 18.14 11.56 5.86
CA LEU A 452 16.88 12.20 6.21
C LEU A 452 16.43 11.76 7.62
N THR A 453 15.50 12.51 8.20
CA THR A 453 14.83 12.10 9.46
C THR A 453 14.02 10.82 9.25
N SER A 454 13.39 10.69 8.07
CA SER A 454 12.64 9.53 7.63
C SER A 454 13.47 8.26 7.43
N ASP A 455 14.81 8.32 7.52
CA ASP A 455 15.68 7.13 7.48
C ASP A 455 15.90 6.51 8.87
N TYR A 456 15.59 7.26 9.95
CA TYR A 456 15.65 6.78 11.34
C TYR A 456 14.30 6.33 11.89
N VAL A 457 13.23 6.58 11.15
CA VAL A 457 12.02 5.76 11.17
C VAL A 457 12.17 4.79 9.99
N PRO A 458 11.66 3.56 10.01
CA PRO A 458 11.43 2.85 8.76
C PRO A 458 10.26 3.56 8.07
N MET A 459 10.49 4.61 7.26
CA MET A 459 9.41 5.37 6.59
C MET A 459 9.79 5.89 5.19
N PHE A 460 8.88 5.73 4.23
CA PHE A 460 8.93 6.40 2.93
C PHE A 460 7.81 7.44 2.82
N VAL A 461 8.20 8.70 2.56
CA VAL A 461 7.29 9.81 2.31
C VAL A 461 7.29 10.08 0.81
N ARG A 462 6.22 9.70 0.11
CA ARG A 462 6.10 9.86 -1.34
C ARG A 462 5.75 11.30 -1.70
N GLN A 463 6.74 12.06 -2.11
CA GLN A 463 6.54 13.27 -2.92
C GLN A 463 6.89 12.94 -4.39
N MET A 464 6.24 13.58 -5.36
CA MET A 464 6.72 13.56 -6.76
C MET A 464 8.16 14.15 -6.87
N ASP A 465 8.56 14.91 -5.85
CA ASP A 465 9.91 15.39 -5.59
C ASP A 465 10.97 14.28 -5.52
N SER A 466 10.64 13.01 -5.21
CA SER A 466 11.68 11.96 -5.09
C SER A 466 12.31 11.60 -6.43
N CYS A 467 11.51 11.52 -7.51
CA CYS A 467 12.03 11.30 -8.86
C CYS A 467 12.72 12.55 -9.40
N TYR A 468 12.21 13.74 -9.04
CA TYR A 468 12.85 15.01 -9.37
C TYR A 468 14.21 15.16 -8.68
N THR A 469 14.33 14.77 -7.41
CA THR A 469 15.58 14.76 -6.63
C THR A 469 16.63 13.84 -7.25
N LEU A 470 16.23 12.66 -7.73
CA LEU A 470 17.13 11.77 -8.47
C LEU A 470 17.60 12.40 -9.80
N ALA A 471 16.66 12.97 -10.58
CA ALA A 471 17.00 13.68 -11.81
C ALA A 471 17.93 14.88 -11.54
N ASN A 472 17.69 15.61 -10.45
CA ASN A 472 18.49 16.74 -10.02
C ASN A 472 19.95 16.31 -9.72
N GLY A 473 20.15 15.28 -8.90
CA GLY A 473 21.50 14.77 -8.61
C GLY A 473 22.24 14.25 -9.85
N CYS A 474 21.54 13.63 -10.80
CA CYS A 474 22.11 13.26 -12.10
C CYS A 474 22.51 14.49 -12.92
N VAL A 475 21.68 15.54 -12.92
CA VAL A 475 21.93 16.80 -13.64
C VAL A 475 23.09 17.58 -13.04
N GLU A 476 23.15 17.71 -11.71
CA GLU A 476 24.29 18.32 -10.99
C GLU A 476 25.60 17.61 -11.33
N PHE A 477 25.63 16.28 -11.26
CA PHE A 477 26.80 15.50 -11.66
C PHE A 477 27.27 15.82 -13.09
N PHE A 478 26.36 15.91 -14.06
CA PHE A 478 26.74 16.24 -15.43
C PHE A 478 27.07 17.72 -15.64
N CYS A 479 26.52 18.65 -14.87
CA CYS A 479 26.98 20.04 -14.88
C CYS A 479 28.46 20.15 -14.46
N ASP A 480 28.88 19.36 -13.47
CA ASP A 480 30.27 19.32 -12.99
C ASP A 480 31.20 18.45 -13.85
N PHE A 481 30.68 17.41 -14.52
CA PHE A 481 31.48 16.45 -15.30
C PHE A 481 31.71 16.88 -16.77
N LEU A 482 30.84 17.72 -17.35
CA LEU A 482 30.98 18.18 -18.72
C LEU A 482 32.16 19.15 -18.88
N VAL A 483 32.91 19.01 -19.98
CA VAL A 483 34.02 19.92 -20.35
C VAL A 483 33.72 20.66 -21.65
N GLU A 484 34.20 21.90 -21.76
CA GLU A 484 34.08 22.71 -22.98
C GLU A 484 35.26 22.47 -23.94
N GLU A 485 34.97 22.20 -25.21
CA GLU A 485 35.95 22.16 -26.30
C GLU A 485 35.30 22.71 -27.59
N ASP A 486 36.01 23.56 -28.34
CA ASP A 486 35.51 24.26 -29.54
C ASP A 486 34.11 24.91 -29.42
N GLY A 487 33.74 25.35 -28.22
CA GLY A 487 32.46 26.00 -27.91
C GLY A 487 31.28 25.04 -27.68
N TYR A 488 31.54 23.73 -27.61
CA TYR A 488 30.58 22.69 -27.28
C TYR A 488 30.92 22.00 -25.95
N MET A 489 29.92 21.41 -25.30
CA MET A 489 30.06 20.66 -24.05
C MET A 489 30.06 19.16 -24.30
N PHE A 490 31.03 18.45 -23.71
CA PHE A 490 31.23 17.00 -23.90
C PHE A 490 31.45 16.24 -22.59
N ALA A 491 30.97 15.00 -22.56
CA ALA A 491 31.41 14.01 -21.58
C ALA A 491 32.82 13.52 -21.96
N ASN A 492 33.79 13.66 -21.06
CA ASN A 492 35.19 13.34 -21.33
C ASN A 492 35.93 12.88 -20.07
N PRO A 493 36.56 11.68 -20.04
CA PRO A 493 36.58 10.68 -21.10
C PRO A 493 35.29 9.85 -21.14
N SER A 494 34.91 9.37 -22.33
CA SER A 494 33.77 8.47 -22.55
C SER A 494 34.11 7.41 -23.61
N LEU A 495 33.14 6.58 -24.01
CA LEU A 495 33.28 5.55 -25.05
C LEU A 495 31.91 5.26 -25.69
N SER A 496 31.90 4.93 -26.99
CA SER A 496 30.70 4.29 -27.56
C SER A 496 30.66 2.83 -27.07
N PRO A 497 29.56 2.35 -26.47
CA PRO A 497 29.49 1.03 -25.85
C PRO A 497 30.13 -0.10 -26.67
N GLU A 498 31.23 -0.64 -26.13
CA GLU A 498 31.97 -1.81 -26.62
C GLU A 498 32.51 -1.72 -28.07
N ASN A 499 32.36 -0.58 -28.76
CA ASN A 499 32.76 -0.40 -30.15
C ASN A 499 34.15 0.29 -30.26
N VAL A 500 34.83 0.05 -31.37
CA VAL A 500 36.22 0.48 -31.63
C VAL A 500 36.28 1.25 -32.95
N TYR A 501 36.96 2.40 -32.94
CA TYR A 501 37.24 3.23 -34.11
C TYR A 501 38.71 3.09 -34.56
N ARG A 502 38.97 3.40 -35.83
CA ARG A 502 40.31 3.41 -36.45
C ARG A 502 40.72 4.84 -36.78
N LEU A 503 41.92 5.22 -36.33
CA LEU A 503 42.58 6.47 -36.68
C LEU A 503 43.24 6.39 -38.08
N PRO A 504 43.51 7.54 -38.75
CA PRO A 504 44.14 7.55 -40.08
C PRO A 504 45.55 6.93 -40.16
N ASN A 505 46.24 6.79 -39.02
CA ASN A 505 47.53 6.10 -38.92
C ASN A 505 47.40 4.57 -38.77
N GLY A 506 46.18 4.04 -38.66
CA GLY A 506 45.88 2.62 -38.49
C GLY A 506 45.74 2.15 -37.03
N GLU A 507 45.93 3.02 -36.04
CA GLU A 507 45.70 2.69 -34.63
C GLU A 507 44.20 2.55 -34.32
N GLU A 508 43.88 1.66 -33.38
CA GLU A 508 42.51 1.40 -32.91
C GLU A 508 42.30 2.03 -31.53
N GLY A 509 41.11 2.59 -31.29
CA GLY A 509 40.72 3.21 -30.02
C GLY A 509 39.27 2.94 -29.63
N CYS A 510 38.98 2.96 -28.33
CA CYS A 510 37.63 2.82 -27.76
C CYS A 510 37.24 4.05 -26.92
N MET A 511 38.16 4.56 -26.10
CA MET A 511 37.98 5.82 -25.37
C MET A 511 37.96 7.00 -26.34
N CYS A 512 37.04 7.92 -26.15
CA CYS A 512 36.84 9.12 -26.97
C CYS A 512 36.26 10.28 -26.15
N ILE A 513 36.17 11.44 -26.81
CA ILE A 513 35.49 12.63 -26.30
C ILE A 513 34.07 12.59 -26.86
N GLY A 514 33.05 12.71 -26.00
CA GLY A 514 31.64 12.90 -26.37
C GLY A 514 31.13 12.05 -27.55
N PRO A 515 31.07 10.71 -27.47
CA PRO A 515 30.35 9.90 -28.45
C PRO A 515 28.91 10.40 -28.59
N ILE A 516 28.30 10.25 -29.77
CA ILE A 516 27.03 10.92 -30.09
C ILE A 516 25.90 10.51 -29.13
N MET A 517 25.88 9.24 -28.68
CA MET A 517 24.92 8.73 -27.69
C MET A 517 24.89 9.57 -26.40
N ASP A 518 26.04 10.03 -25.89
CA ASP A 518 26.11 10.82 -24.65
C ASP A 518 25.38 12.15 -24.83
N SER A 519 25.59 12.81 -25.97
CA SER A 519 24.95 14.08 -26.28
C SER A 519 23.43 13.91 -26.44
N GLU A 520 23.00 12.81 -27.07
CA GLU A 520 21.57 12.49 -27.20
C GLU A 520 20.92 12.22 -25.83
N ILE A 521 21.54 11.39 -24.97
CA ILE A 521 21.02 11.07 -23.63
C ILE A 521 20.98 12.33 -22.75
N LEU A 522 22.05 13.12 -22.70
CA LEU A 522 22.13 14.32 -21.87
C LEU A 522 21.16 15.40 -22.34
N HIS A 523 20.95 15.55 -23.64
CA HIS A 523 19.93 16.46 -24.17
C HIS A 523 18.50 16.04 -23.78
N SER A 524 18.23 14.73 -23.59
CA SER A 524 16.98 14.26 -22.97
C SER A 524 16.96 14.56 -21.48
N LEU A 525 17.93 14.07 -20.70
CA LEU A 525 18.01 14.25 -19.24
C LEU A 525 17.81 15.72 -18.84
N PHE A 526 18.52 16.63 -19.51
CA PHE A 526 18.42 18.06 -19.23
C PHE A 526 17.07 18.63 -19.67
N GLY A 527 16.47 18.13 -20.75
CA GLY A 527 15.12 18.53 -21.18
C GLY A 527 14.03 18.03 -20.21
N ASP A 528 14.11 16.77 -19.80
CA ASP A 528 13.19 16.11 -18.89
C ASP A 528 13.26 16.73 -17.49
N PHE A 529 14.46 17.07 -17.00
CA PHE A 529 14.65 17.86 -15.77
C PHE A 529 14.01 19.25 -15.85
N LEU A 530 14.21 19.98 -16.95
CA LEU A 530 13.65 21.32 -17.12
C LEU A 530 12.12 21.29 -17.17
N ALA A 531 11.54 20.32 -17.89
CA ALA A 531 10.10 20.11 -17.95
C ALA A 531 9.52 19.69 -16.59
N ALA A 532 10.18 18.76 -15.88
CA ALA A 532 9.77 18.35 -14.54
C ALA A 532 9.84 19.52 -13.54
N ALA A 533 10.90 20.35 -13.61
CA ALA A 533 11.04 21.54 -12.76
C ALA A 533 9.94 22.59 -13.01
N GLU A 534 9.48 22.71 -14.26
CA GLU A 534 8.34 23.59 -14.61
C GLU A 534 7.02 23.02 -14.10
N ILE A 535 6.71 21.75 -14.38
CA ILE A 535 5.49 21.07 -13.94
C ILE A 535 5.38 21.06 -12.41
N LEU A 536 6.48 20.74 -11.71
CA LEU A 536 6.53 20.70 -10.23
C LEU A 536 6.71 22.08 -9.58
N CYS A 537 6.68 23.17 -10.37
CA CYS A 537 6.79 24.55 -9.89
C CYS A 537 8.05 24.82 -9.04
N LYS A 538 9.18 24.20 -9.39
CA LYS A 538 10.47 24.30 -8.69
C LYS A 538 11.13 25.65 -8.94
N THR A 539 10.77 26.63 -8.13
CA THR A 539 11.22 28.03 -8.25
C THR A 539 12.57 28.26 -7.58
N GLU A 540 12.88 27.46 -6.56
CA GLU A 540 14.15 27.42 -5.85
C GLU A 540 15.34 27.09 -6.77
N ASP A 541 15.12 26.19 -7.74
CA ASP A 541 16.17 25.69 -8.66
C ASP A 541 16.43 26.62 -9.86
N ALA A 542 15.93 27.85 -9.85
CA ALA A 542 16.02 28.78 -10.99
C ALA A 542 17.46 29.00 -11.50
N ALA A 543 18.46 28.98 -10.61
CA ALA A 543 19.86 29.10 -10.99
C ALA A 543 20.36 27.88 -11.79
N LEU A 544 20.12 26.68 -11.27
CA LEU A 544 20.48 25.42 -11.94
C LEU A 544 19.72 25.25 -13.26
N ARG A 545 18.41 25.55 -13.28
CA ARG A 545 17.58 25.52 -14.50
C ARG A 545 18.17 26.42 -15.60
N ASN A 546 18.57 27.65 -15.28
CA ASN A 546 19.19 28.56 -16.26
C ASN A 546 20.57 28.04 -16.76
N HIS A 547 21.36 27.44 -15.86
CA HIS A 547 22.64 26.84 -16.23
C HIS A 547 22.45 25.62 -17.16
N VAL A 548 21.52 24.72 -16.82
CA VAL A 548 21.16 23.54 -17.60
C VAL A 548 20.59 23.91 -18.97
N MET A 549 19.74 24.94 -19.07
CA MET A 549 19.30 25.48 -20.36
C MET A 549 20.48 25.94 -21.24
N THR A 550 21.49 26.56 -20.62
CA THR A 550 22.68 27.05 -21.32
C THR A 550 23.52 25.87 -21.82
N LEU A 551 23.90 24.94 -20.93
CA LEU A 551 24.68 23.74 -21.29
C LEU A 551 23.99 22.91 -22.36
N ARG A 552 22.67 22.71 -22.25
CA ARG A 552 21.87 21.95 -23.24
C ARG A 552 21.91 22.57 -24.64
N SER A 553 22.07 23.89 -24.74
CA SER A 553 22.22 24.60 -26.02
C SER A 553 23.62 24.48 -26.63
N GLN A 554 24.59 23.98 -25.86
CA GLN A 554 26.00 23.82 -26.24
C GLN A 554 26.37 22.35 -26.51
N PHE A 555 25.42 21.42 -26.55
CA PHE A 555 25.71 20.05 -27.00
C PHE A 555 26.03 20.02 -28.52
N PRO A 556 26.92 19.12 -28.98
CA PRO A 556 27.33 19.06 -30.37
C PRO A 556 26.15 18.69 -31.30
N PRO A 557 26.09 19.26 -32.52
CA PRO A 557 25.05 18.91 -33.48
C PRO A 557 25.26 17.50 -34.03
N LEU A 558 24.15 16.81 -34.32
CA LEU A 558 24.16 15.53 -35.02
C LEU A 558 24.70 15.70 -36.45
N ARG A 559 25.72 14.92 -36.83
CA ARG A 559 26.43 15.04 -38.11
C ARG A 559 26.31 13.78 -38.98
N ILE A 560 26.35 13.98 -40.30
CA ILE A 560 26.30 12.90 -41.30
C ILE A 560 27.72 12.64 -41.81
N GLY A 561 28.18 11.40 -41.65
CA GLY A 561 29.52 10.95 -42.03
C GLY A 561 29.69 10.60 -43.51
N ARG A 562 30.91 10.23 -43.92
CA ARG A 562 31.30 9.99 -45.33
C ARG A 562 30.48 8.95 -46.09
N HIS A 563 29.88 7.97 -45.40
CA HIS A 563 29.04 6.95 -46.04
C HIS A 563 27.55 7.36 -46.09
N GLY A 564 27.21 8.57 -45.65
CA GLY A 564 25.84 9.05 -45.49
C GLY A 564 25.15 8.52 -44.24
N GLN A 565 25.90 7.93 -43.30
CA GLN A 565 25.43 7.42 -42.01
C GLN A 565 25.42 8.52 -40.95
N LEU A 566 24.62 8.39 -39.90
CA LEU A 566 24.77 9.24 -38.71
C LEU A 566 26.10 8.89 -38.03
N GLN A 567 26.92 9.88 -37.68
CA GLN A 567 28.20 9.63 -37.03
C GLN A 567 28.02 8.99 -35.64
N GLU A 568 28.93 8.09 -35.25
CA GLU A 568 28.95 7.50 -33.90
C GLU A 568 29.86 8.26 -32.92
N TRP A 569 30.89 8.92 -33.46
CA TRP A 569 31.85 9.76 -32.75
C TRP A 569 31.88 11.17 -33.34
N LEU A 570 32.46 12.14 -32.62
CA LEU A 570 32.56 13.54 -33.07
C LEU A 570 33.27 13.69 -34.42
N GLU A 571 34.34 12.92 -34.59
CA GLU A 571 35.07 12.75 -35.84
C GLU A 571 34.46 11.60 -36.66
N ASP A 572 34.50 11.73 -37.98
CA ASP A 572 34.04 10.70 -38.92
C ASP A 572 35.13 9.63 -39.07
N TYR A 573 35.39 8.90 -37.97
CA TYR A 573 36.33 7.78 -37.93
C TYR A 573 35.82 6.58 -38.73
N GLU A 574 36.75 5.76 -39.22
CA GLU A 574 36.41 4.42 -39.73
C GLU A 574 36.13 3.49 -38.55
N GLU A 575 35.15 2.61 -38.69
CA GLU A 575 34.83 1.60 -37.66
C GLU A 575 35.77 0.39 -37.77
N ALA A 576 36.24 -0.12 -36.64
CA ALA A 576 36.97 -1.39 -36.62
C ALA A 576 36.05 -2.58 -36.89
N GLU A 577 34.79 -2.51 -36.44
CA GLU A 577 33.74 -3.52 -36.62
C GLU A 577 32.49 -2.90 -37.27
N PRO A 578 32.39 -2.80 -38.61
CA PRO A 578 31.20 -2.28 -39.28
C PRO A 578 29.88 -2.99 -38.94
N GLY A 579 29.97 -4.27 -38.56
CA GLY A 579 28.84 -5.13 -38.15
C GLY A 579 28.64 -5.25 -36.65
N HIS A 580 29.13 -4.29 -35.86
CA HIS A 580 29.04 -4.34 -34.40
C HIS A 580 27.59 -4.45 -33.89
N ARG A 581 27.42 -5.01 -32.68
CA ARG A 581 26.11 -5.28 -32.07
C ARG A 581 25.44 -4.04 -31.49
N HIS A 582 26.21 -3.08 -30.98
CA HIS A 582 25.68 -1.78 -30.53
C HIS A 582 25.42 -0.85 -31.72
N ILE A 583 24.35 -0.05 -31.59
CA ILE A 583 23.97 1.00 -32.55
C ILE A 583 23.69 2.30 -31.76
N SER A 584 24.55 2.54 -30.78
CA SER A 584 24.45 3.52 -29.70
C SER A 584 24.08 4.93 -30.13
N HIS A 585 24.62 5.37 -31.27
CA HIS A 585 24.40 6.69 -31.85
C HIS A 585 23.00 6.91 -32.47
N LEU A 586 22.09 5.92 -32.38
CA LEU A 586 20.69 6.06 -32.79
C LEU A 586 19.74 6.20 -31.59
N TRP A 587 20.26 6.48 -30.39
CA TRP A 587 19.44 6.64 -29.18
C TRP A 587 18.42 7.78 -29.34
N GLY A 588 18.79 8.86 -30.03
CA GLY A 588 17.92 10.00 -30.34
C GLY A 588 16.78 9.69 -31.31
N LEU A 589 16.82 8.55 -32.01
CA LEU A 589 15.72 7.98 -32.81
C LEU A 589 14.86 7.00 -31.99
N TYR A 590 15.49 6.13 -31.19
CA TYR A 590 14.82 5.27 -30.20
C TYR A 590 15.78 4.90 -29.06
N PRO A 591 15.38 5.06 -27.77
CA PRO A 591 14.05 5.42 -27.28
C PRO A 591 13.72 6.93 -27.33
N GLY A 592 14.68 7.78 -27.67
CA GLY A 592 14.54 9.24 -27.71
C GLY A 592 13.57 9.78 -28.79
N SER A 593 13.57 11.10 -28.93
CA SER A 593 12.68 11.86 -29.84
C SER A 593 13.37 13.07 -30.50
N GLN A 594 14.70 13.06 -30.60
CA GLN A 594 15.46 14.12 -31.27
C GLN A 594 15.47 13.94 -32.79
N ILE A 595 15.45 12.69 -33.25
CA ILE A 595 15.40 12.32 -34.66
C ILE A 595 13.99 11.82 -34.98
N THR A 596 13.15 12.74 -35.47
CA THR A 596 11.78 12.44 -35.92
C THR A 596 11.64 12.78 -37.42
N PRO A 597 10.49 12.48 -38.07
CA PRO A 597 10.24 12.86 -39.47
C PRO A 597 10.39 14.36 -39.79
N LYS A 598 10.43 15.23 -38.76
CA LYS A 598 10.77 16.66 -38.88
C LYS A 598 12.20 16.90 -39.39
N ASN A 599 13.10 15.91 -39.20
CA ASN A 599 14.52 15.96 -39.56
C ASN A 599 14.86 14.92 -40.66
N PRO A 600 14.36 15.05 -41.91
CA PRO A 600 14.41 14.00 -42.92
C PRO A 600 15.83 13.59 -43.36
N LEU A 601 16.82 14.49 -43.28
CA LEU A 601 18.22 14.17 -43.55
C LEU A 601 18.82 13.24 -42.48
N LEU A 602 18.47 13.44 -41.21
CA LEU A 602 18.91 12.57 -40.11
C LEU A 602 18.20 11.21 -40.16
N ILE A 603 16.90 11.19 -40.49
CA ILE A 603 16.15 9.94 -40.74
C ILE A 603 16.82 9.10 -41.84
N ALA A 604 17.22 9.72 -42.95
CA ALA A 604 17.97 9.05 -44.01
C ALA A 604 19.34 8.53 -43.53
N ALA A 605 20.03 9.30 -42.69
CA ALA A 605 21.32 8.92 -42.11
C ALA A 605 21.22 7.75 -41.11
N CYS A 606 20.15 7.70 -40.31
CA CYS A 606 19.85 6.57 -39.42
C CYS A 606 19.55 5.30 -40.23
N LYS A 607 18.70 5.39 -41.26
CA LYS A 607 18.43 4.27 -42.18
C LYS A 607 19.72 3.77 -42.85
N LYS A 608 20.64 4.67 -43.19
CA LYS A 608 21.94 4.32 -43.77
C LYS A 608 22.87 3.63 -42.75
N ALA A 609 22.86 4.05 -41.49
CA ALA A 609 23.60 3.40 -40.40
C ALA A 609 23.10 1.97 -40.14
N LEU A 610 21.78 1.77 -39.99
CA LEU A 610 21.16 0.45 -39.82
C LEU A 610 21.48 -0.48 -40.99
N ALA A 611 21.28 -0.02 -42.23
CA ALA A 611 21.59 -0.81 -43.42
C ALA A 611 23.08 -1.19 -43.50
N ARG A 612 23.99 -0.31 -43.07
CA ARG A 612 25.43 -0.61 -43.02
C ARG A 612 25.78 -1.62 -41.92
N ARG A 613 25.19 -1.51 -40.73
CA ARG A 613 25.32 -2.50 -39.63
C ARG A 613 24.81 -3.87 -40.07
N ALA A 614 23.60 -3.95 -40.59
CA ALA A 614 22.98 -5.18 -41.07
C ALA A 614 23.79 -5.86 -42.20
N ALA A 615 24.28 -5.09 -43.18
CA ALA A 615 25.10 -5.59 -44.29
C ALA A 615 26.45 -6.23 -43.84
N HIS A 616 26.89 -5.98 -42.61
CA HIS A 616 28.10 -6.56 -42.02
C HIS A 616 27.82 -7.53 -40.85
N GLY A 617 26.55 -7.90 -40.61
CA GLY A 617 26.17 -8.89 -39.59
C GLY A 617 25.76 -8.34 -38.22
N GLY A 618 25.47 -7.04 -38.11
CA GLY A 618 24.94 -6.44 -36.86
C GLY A 618 23.52 -6.91 -36.52
N GLY A 619 23.12 -6.72 -35.25
CA GLY A 619 21.78 -7.12 -34.77
C GLY A 619 21.61 -8.63 -34.59
N HIS A 620 22.66 -9.33 -34.16
CA HIS A 620 22.70 -10.79 -34.03
C HIS A 620 22.45 -11.33 -32.61
N THR A 621 22.55 -10.50 -31.56
CA THR A 621 22.15 -10.85 -30.19
C THR A 621 20.68 -10.53 -29.97
N GLY A 622 20.04 -11.16 -28.98
CA GLY A 622 18.63 -10.92 -28.65
C GLY A 622 18.28 -9.45 -28.43
N TRP A 623 18.89 -8.81 -27.43
CA TRP A 623 18.70 -7.37 -27.16
C TRP A 623 19.07 -6.44 -28.34
N SER A 624 20.13 -6.73 -29.13
CA SER A 624 20.49 -5.86 -30.26
C SER A 624 19.50 -6.02 -31.42
N ARG A 625 18.96 -7.22 -31.60
CA ARG A 625 17.89 -7.51 -32.57
C ARG A 625 16.56 -6.90 -32.12
N ALA A 626 16.25 -6.93 -30.83
CA ALA A 626 15.12 -6.21 -30.25
C ALA A 626 15.20 -4.69 -30.53
N TRP A 627 16.38 -4.10 -30.38
CA TRP A 627 16.58 -2.68 -30.71
C TRP A 627 16.43 -2.41 -32.23
N MET A 628 16.92 -3.30 -33.09
CA MET A 628 16.68 -3.22 -34.55
C MET A 628 15.19 -3.18 -34.89
N ILE A 629 14.34 -3.97 -34.22
CA ILE A 629 12.87 -3.92 -34.41
C ILE A 629 12.35 -2.51 -34.14
N ALA A 630 12.68 -1.94 -32.98
CA ALA A 630 12.21 -0.61 -32.57
C ALA A 630 12.75 0.52 -33.48
N LEU A 631 14.02 0.44 -33.91
CA LEU A 631 14.64 1.43 -34.78
C LEU A 631 14.05 1.40 -36.20
N TRP A 632 13.81 0.22 -36.78
CA TRP A 632 13.13 0.10 -38.08
C TRP A 632 11.66 0.51 -38.00
N ALA A 633 10.97 0.20 -36.89
CA ALA A 633 9.61 0.66 -36.64
C ALA A 633 9.52 2.20 -36.60
N ARG A 634 10.43 2.88 -35.89
CA ARG A 634 10.53 4.35 -35.87
C ARG A 634 10.84 4.98 -37.23
N LEU A 635 11.47 4.24 -38.15
CA LEU A 635 11.69 4.67 -39.53
C LEU A 635 10.49 4.38 -40.47
N GLY A 636 9.42 3.75 -39.97
CA GLY A 636 8.27 3.35 -40.77
C GLY A 636 8.51 2.11 -41.64
N ASP A 637 9.62 1.38 -41.44
CA ASP A 637 9.99 0.23 -42.27
C ASP A 637 9.48 -1.08 -41.66
N GLY A 638 8.19 -1.34 -41.88
CA GLY A 638 7.50 -2.47 -41.25
C GLY A 638 8.06 -3.83 -41.66
N ASP A 639 8.49 -4.01 -42.91
CA ASP A 639 8.98 -5.30 -43.41
C ASP A 639 10.37 -5.66 -42.87
N GLU A 640 11.27 -4.68 -42.73
CA GLU A 640 12.55 -4.85 -42.02
C GLU A 640 12.33 -5.13 -40.53
N ALA A 641 11.47 -4.34 -39.85
CA ALA A 641 11.12 -4.60 -38.46
C ALA A 641 10.51 -6.01 -38.26
N GLY A 642 9.59 -6.42 -39.14
CA GLY A 642 8.98 -7.75 -39.16
C GLY A 642 9.96 -8.88 -39.49
N MET A 643 11.03 -8.62 -40.26
CA MET A 643 12.14 -9.56 -40.42
C MET A 643 12.88 -9.75 -39.09
N HIS A 644 13.23 -8.67 -38.39
CA HIS A 644 13.91 -8.78 -37.10
C HIS A 644 13.04 -9.46 -36.02
N VAL A 645 11.70 -9.27 -36.04
CA VAL A 645 10.76 -10.04 -35.20
C VAL A 645 10.79 -11.54 -35.50
N ARG A 646 10.82 -11.93 -36.78
CA ARG A 646 10.94 -13.36 -37.15
C ARG A 646 12.29 -13.94 -36.71
N GLU A 647 13.37 -13.18 -36.88
CA GLU A 647 14.70 -13.65 -36.56
C GLU A 647 15.00 -13.72 -35.06
N ILE A 648 14.40 -12.86 -34.22
CA ILE A 648 14.60 -12.97 -32.75
C ILE A 648 13.97 -14.27 -32.24
N LEU A 649 12.74 -14.54 -32.66
CA LEU A 649 12.02 -15.80 -32.36
C LEU A 649 12.70 -17.06 -32.95
N ARG A 650 13.52 -16.91 -34.00
CA ARG A 650 14.20 -18.03 -34.68
C ARG A 650 15.61 -18.30 -34.17
N THR A 651 16.30 -17.29 -33.65
CA THR A 651 17.75 -17.35 -33.38
C THR A 651 18.20 -16.82 -32.04
N SER A 652 17.31 -16.16 -31.31
CA SER A 652 17.65 -15.43 -30.08
C SER A 652 16.59 -15.61 -29.00
N THR A 653 15.79 -16.69 -29.07
CA THR A 653 14.86 -17.08 -27.99
C THR A 653 14.84 -18.60 -27.85
N HIS A 654 14.79 -19.10 -26.63
CA HIS A 654 14.57 -20.51 -26.32
C HIS A 654 13.10 -20.94 -26.52
N ASP A 655 12.82 -22.25 -26.50
CA ASP A 655 11.46 -22.82 -26.59
C ASP A 655 10.48 -22.27 -25.51
N SER A 656 11.02 -21.74 -24.41
CA SER A 656 10.25 -21.06 -23.35
C SER A 656 9.85 -19.61 -23.68
N LEU A 657 10.19 -19.11 -24.88
CA LEU A 657 10.09 -17.70 -25.29
C LEU A 657 10.88 -16.73 -24.38
N LEU A 658 12.03 -17.18 -23.85
CA LEU A 658 12.99 -16.34 -23.14
C LEU A 658 14.18 -16.06 -24.05
N ASP A 659 14.70 -14.82 -24.02
CA ASP A 659 15.83 -14.38 -24.84
C ASP A 659 17.10 -15.25 -24.66
N ASP A 660 17.78 -15.57 -25.76
CA ASP A 660 19.02 -16.35 -25.79
C ASP A 660 20.23 -15.45 -26.00
N HIS A 661 20.95 -15.25 -24.91
CA HIS A 661 22.29 -14.70 -24.85
C HIS A 661 23.04 -15.34 -23.67
N PRO A 662 24.38 -15.48 -23.68
CA PRO A 662 25.13 -15.95 -22.52
C PRO A 662 25.70 -14.77 -21.69
N PRO A 663 25.21 -14.51 -20.46
CA PRO A 663 24.03 -15.06 -19.80
C PRO A 663 22.72 -14.40 -20.26
N PHE A 664 21.58 -15.02 -19.91
CA PHE A 664 20.21 -14.58 -20.24
C PHE A 664 20.00 -13.07 -20.02
N GLN A 665 19.35 -12.39 -20.98
CA GLN A 665 19.08 -10.95 -20.93
C GLN A 665 17.61 -10.63 -21.23
N ILE A 666 16.84 -10.33 -20.18
CA ILE A 666 15.41 -9.94 -20.24
C ILE A 666 15.16 -8.72 -21.15
N ASP A 667 16.19 -7.91 -21.42
CA ASP A 667 16.20 -6.78 -22.35
C ASP A 667 15.73 -7.17 -23.76
N GLY A 668 16.01 -8.40 -24.21
CA GLY A 668 15.52 -8.90 -25.51
C GLY A 668 14.00 -9.12 -25.51
N ASP A 669 13.46 -9.74 -24.46
CA ASP A 669 12.04 -10.02 -24.30
C ASP A 669 11.20 -8.72 -24.22
N PHE A 670 11.60 -7.81 -23.33
CA PHE A 670 10.92 -6.52 -23.16
C PHE A 670 11.20 -5.56 -24.34
N GLY A 671 12.40 -5.59 -24.92
CA GLY A 671 12.73 -4.80 -26.10
C GLY A 671 11.92 -5.24 -27.34
N ALA A 672 11.73 -6.54 -27.55
CA ALA A 672 10.96 -7.04 -28.68
C ALA A 672 9.47 -6.70 -28.56
N THR A 673 8.88 -6.81 -27.37
CA THR A 673 7.49 -6.41 -27.13
C THR A 673 7.29 -4.90 -27.25
N ALA A 674 8.26 -4.08 -26.82
CA ALA A 674 8.27 -2.64 -27.06
C ALA A 674 8.40 -2.30 -28.56
N GLY A 675 9.31 -2.96 -29.28
CA GLY A 675 9.49 -2.81 -30.73
C GLY A 675 8.24 -3.17 -31.53
N ILE A 676 7.58 -4.28 -31.21
CA ILE A 676 6.29 -4.68 -31.80
C ILE A 676 5.21 -3.64 -31.51
N THR A 677 5.22 -3.02 -30.31
CA THR A 677 4.30 -1.93 -29.99
C THR A 677 4.57 -0.70 -30.86
N GLU A 678 5.83 -0.30 -31.04
CA GLU A 678 6.25 0.82 -31.91
C GLU A 678 5.97 0.56 -33.41
N MET A 679 5.88 -0.70 -33.85
CA MET A 679 5.42 -1.06 -35.21
C MET A 679 3.93 -0.74 -35.43
N LEU A 680 3.12 -0.92 -34.38
CA LEU A 680 1.67 -0.84 -34.41
C LEU A 680 1.13 0.54 -33.98
N VAL A 681 1.82 1.22 -33.05
CA VAL A 681 1.40 2.50 -32.46
C VAL A 681 2.63 3.32 -32.08
N GLN A 682 2.71 4.55 -32.58
CA GLN A 682 3.71 5.53 -32.13
C GLN A 682 3.02 6.68 -31.38
N SER A 683 3.66 7.21 -30.34
CA SER A 683 3.13 8.35 -29.55
C SER A 683 4.25 9.21 -28.96
N HIS A 684 5.30 9.51 -29.74
CA HIS A 684 6.53 10.11 -29.22
C HIS A 684 6.82 11.54 -29.70
N ASP A 685 6.20 12.01 -30.78
CA ASP A 685 6.45 13.34 -31.38
C ASP A 685 5.25 14.31 -31.28
N GLY A 686 4.39 14.06 -30.28
CA GLY A 686 3.16 14.82 -29.99
C GLY A 686 1.89 14.28 -30.66
N ASP A 687 2.00 13.39 -31.64
CA ASP A 687 0.88 12.69 -32.28
C ASP A 687 0.83 11.20 -31.96
N ILE A 688 -0.38 10.64 -31.94
CA ILE A 688 -0.62 9.19 -31.94
C ILE A 688 -0.71 8.74 -33.40
N VAL A 689 0.20 7.87 -33.82
CA VAL A 689 0.23 7.33 -35.18
C VAL A 689 -0.20 5.86 -35.16
N LEU A 690 -1.28 5.53 -35.89
CA LEU A 690 -1.82 4.17 -36.01
C LEU A 690 -1.22 3.42 -37.20
N LEU A 691 -0.76 2.19 -36.94
CA LEU A 691 -0.10 1.28 -37.89
C LEU A 691 1.10 1.90 -38.65
N PRO A 692 2.03 2.62 -37.99
CA PRO A 692 3.12 3.35 -38.65
C PRO A 692 4.12 2.45 -39.39
N ALA A 693 4.29 1.20 -38.96
CA ALA A 693 5.22 0.24 -39.56
C ALA A 693 4.66 -1.20 -39.50
N LEU A 694 3.41 -1.40 -39.96
CA LEU A 694 2.82 -2.73 -40.08
C LEU A 694 3.51 -3.52 -41.23
N PRO A 695 4.13 -4.69 -40.98
CA PRO A 695 4.72 -5.52 -42.05
C PRO A 695 3.64 -6.09 -42.97
N CYS A 696 3.97 -6.25 -44.25
CA CYS A 696 3.10 -6.87 -45.25
C CYS A 696 2.69 -8.31 -44.88
N SER A 697 3.47 -8.99 -44.03
CA SER A 697 3.15 -10.32 -43.52
C SER A 697 2.06 -10.37 -42.43
N TRP A 698 1.64 -9.23 -41.86
CA TRP A 698 0.62 -9.16 -40.80
C TRP A 698 -0.71 -8.63 -41.37
N SER A 699 -1.30 -9.42 -42.28
CA SER A 699 -2.55 -9.04 -42.95
C SER A 699 -3.72 -8.79 -42.01
N GLU A 700 -3.78 -9.45 -40.85
CA GLU A 700 -4.85 -9.31 -39.87
C GLU A 700 -4.32 -9.37 -38.44
N GLY A 701 -5.04 -8.75 -37.50
CA GLY A 701 -4.70 -8.77 -36.09
C GLY A 701 -5.44 -7.73 -35.26
N SER A 702 -5.14 -7.69 -33.96
CA SER A 702 -5.70 -6.71 -33.04
C SER A 702 -4.79 -6.47 -31.84
N ILE A 703 -4.91 -5.29 -31.24
CA ILE A 703 -4.32 -4.94 -29.94
C ILE A 703 -5.40 -4.34 -29.03
N LYS A 704 -5.17 -4.45 -27.72
CA LYS A 704 -6.10 -3.97 -26.69
C LYS A 704 -5.33 -3.37 -25.52
N GLY A 705 -5.82 -2.26 -24.96
CA GLY A 705 -5.29 -1.68 -23.74
C GLY A 705 -3.96 -0.93 -23.88
N ILE A 706 -3.50 -0.64 -25.10
CA ILE A 706 -2.21 0.03 -25.31
C ILE A 706 -2.32 1.49 -24.84
N CYS A 707 -1.50 1.84 -23.85
CA CYS A 707 -1.45 3.20 -23.30
C CYS A 707 -0.47 4.05 -24.11
N THR A 708 -0.93 5.21 -24.57
CA THR A 708 -0.13 6.19 -25.34
C THR A 708 0.22 7.41 -24.48
N ARG A 709 1.26 8.16 -24.88
CA ARG A 709 1.55 9.46 -24.25
C ARG A 709 0.36 10.40 -24.42
N GLY A 710 0.15 11.29 -23.45
CA GLY A 710 -1.08 12.09 -23.34
C GLY A 710 -2.22 11.42 -22.58
N GLY A 711 -2.09 10.13 -22.23
CA GLY A 711 -3.04 9.44 -21.35
C GLY A 711 -4.25 8.85 -22.07
N PHE A 712 -4.05 8.32 -23.29
CA PHE A 712 -5.10 7.62 -24.03
C PHE A 712 -4.86 6.11 -24.02
N VAL A 713 -5.95 5.33 -23.95
CA VAL A 713 -5.94 3.87 -24.12
C VAL A 713 -6.48 3.53 -25.49
N LEU A 714 -5.73 2.74 -26.25
CA LEU A 714 -6.04 2.34 -27.61
C LEU A 714 -6.37 0.85 -27.69
N ASP A 715 -7.55 0.57 -28.23
CA ASP A 715 -7.94 -0.73 -28.78
C ASP A 715 -8.00 -0.57 -30.31
N MET A 716 -7.43 -1.49 -31.09
CA MET A 716 -7.58 -1.47 -32.56
C MET A 716 -7.52 -2.84 -33.21
N ILE A 717 -8.15 -2.94 -34.38
CA ILE A 717 -8.26 -4.15 -35.21
C ILE A 717 -7.89 -3.77 -36.65
N TRP A 718 -7.11 -4.63 -37.32
CA TRP A 718 -6.77 -4.49 -38.74
C TRP A 718 -7.02 -5.78 -39.52
N SER A 719 -7.26 -5.63 -40.83
CA SER A 719 -7.54 -6.71 -41.79
C SER A 719 -7.11 -6.26 -43.19
N GLU A 720 -6.73 -7.19 -44.05
CA GLU A 720 -6.12 -6.93 -45.36
C GLU A 720 -4.92 -5.94 -45.33
N GLY A 721 -4.17 -5.90 -44.22
CA GLY A 721 -3.06 -4.97 -43.98
C GLY A 721 -3.51 -3.53 -43.65
N THR A 722 -4.80 -3.33 -43.35
CA THR A 722 -5.43 -2.01 -43.17
C THR A 722 -6.19 -1.91 -41.86
N LEU A 723 -6.09 -0.75 -41.18
CA LEU A 723 -6.91 -0.44 -40.00
C LEU A 723 -8.39 -0.64 -40.34
N SER A 724 -9.09 -1.47 -39.58
CA SER A 724 -10.52 -1.74 -39.74
C SER A 724 -11.36 -0.98 -38.71
N SER A 725 -10.86 -0.85 -37.48
CA SER A 725 -11.44 0.00 -36.44
C SER A 725 -10.42 0.32 -35.35
N ALA A 726 -10.56 1.47 -34.69
CA ALA A 726 -9.90 1.74 -33.42
C ALA A 726 -10.83 2.50 -32.46
N VAL A 727 -10.56 2.38 -31.16
CA VAL A 727 -11.23 3.13 -30.09
C VAL A 727 -10.16 3.71 -29.17
N LEU A 728 -10.23 5.03 -28.94
CA LEU A 728 -9.38 5.77 -28.00
C LEU A 728 -10.21 6.15 -26.77
N GLU A 729 -9.82 5.70 -25.59
CA GLU A 729 -10.34 6.18 -24.30
C GLU A 729 -9.42 7.27 -23.75
N SER A 730 -9.95 8.46 -23.47
CA SER A 730 -9.18 9.54 -22.83
C SER A 730 -9.25 9.42 -21.31
N ARG A 731 -8.12 9.14 -20.64
CA ARG A 731 -8.07 9.06 -19.17
C ARG A 731 -7.85 10.40 -18.48
N LEU A 732 -7.35 11.40 -19.21
CA LEU A 732 -6.94 12.69 -18.67
C LEU A 732 -7.74 13.88 -19.22
N GLY A 733 -8.50 13.72 -20.31
CA GLY A 733 -9.18 14.84 -20.98
C GLY A 733 -8.24 15.75 -21.78
N ASN A 734 -7.03 15.27 -22.08
CA ASN A 734 -6.05 16.03 -22.86
C ASN A 734 -6.47 16.20 -24.33
N VAL A 735 -5.86 17.17 -25.00
CA VAL A 735 -5.93 17.30 -26.47
C VAL A 735 -5.37 16.04 -27.11
N CYS A 736 -6.10 15.46 -28.07
CA CYS A 736 -5.65 14.31 -28.84
C CYS A 736 -5.22 14.78 -30.24
N VAL A 737 -3.98 14.46 -30.62
CA VAL A 737 -3.49 14.58 -32.00
C VAL A 737 -3.37 13.17 -32.57
N LEU A 738 -4.16 12.85 -33.60
CA LEU A 738 -4.28 11.51 -34.15
C LEU A 738 -3.93 11.47 -35.64
N LYS A 739 -3.17 10.47 -36.06
CA LYS A 739 -2.77 10.21 -37.44
C LYS A 739 -2.93 8.73 -37.76
N ALA A 740 -3.36 8.41 -38.99
CA ALA A 740 -3.44 7.04 -39.48
C ALA A 740 -2.91 6.92 -40.92
N MET A 741 -2.46 5.72 -41.30
CA MET A 741 -1.98 5.44 -42.67
C MET A 741 -3.08 5.46 -43.75
N GLN A 742 -4.34 5.68 -43.36
CA GLN A 742 -5.52 5.65 -44.23
C GLN A 742 -6.46 6.82 -43.92
N ALA A 743 -7.43 7.09 -44.80
CA ALA A 743 -8.45 8.10 -44.57
C ALA A 743 -9.45 7.68 -43.48
N PHE A 744 -9.68 8.53 -42.50
CA PHE A 744 -10.49 8.23 -41.31
C PHE A 744 -11.37 9.40 -40.89
N ARG A 745 -12.28 9.16 -39.95
CA ARG A 745 -12.99 10.19 -39.18
C ARG A 745 -13.10 9.74 -37.72
N VAL A 746 -13.25 10.70 -36.81
CA VAL A 746 -13.45 10.44 -35.38
C VAL A 746 -14.91 10.67 -35.02
N GLU A 747 -15.48 9.77 -34.24
CA GLU A 747 -16.87 9.80 -33.76
C GLU A 747 -16.93 9.63 -32.24
N SER A 748 -17.93 10.24 -31.61
CA SER A 748 -18.28 10.10 -30.19
C SER A 748 -19.79 9.82 -30.07
N ARG A 749 -20.31 9.61 -28.85
CA ARG A 749 -21.74 9.37 -28.60
C ARG A 749 -22.67 10.48 -29.15
N GLY A 750 -22.15 11.68 -29.38
CA GLY A 750 -22.89 12.82 -29.98
C GLY A 750 -22.81 12.93 -31.51
N GLY A 751 -22.08 12.04 -32.21
CA GLY A 751 -21.85 12.11 -33.66
C GLY A 751 -20.37 12.29 -34.03
N SER A 752 -20.10 12.72 -35.28
CA SER A 752 -18.73 12.94 -35.74
C SER A 752 -18.09 14.17 -35.08
N ILE A 753 -16.87 13.99 -34.58
CA ILE A 753 -16.04 15.02 -33.94
C ILE A 753 -15.18 15.72 -34.99
N CYS A 754 -14.51 14.96 -35.85
CA CYS A 754 -13.73 15.50 -36.96
C CYS A 754 -13.60 14.50 -38.13
N GLY A 755 -13.45 15.03 -39.34
CA GLY A 755 -13.24 14.26 -40.57
C GLY A 755 -14.24 14.55 -41.70
N PRO A 756 -14.07 13.94 -42.88
CA PRO A 756 -13.03 12.96 -43.21
C PRO A 756 -11.63 13.59 -43.27
N ILE A 757 -10.67 12.90 -42.68
CA ILE A 757 -9.25 13.24 -42.65
C ILE A 757 -8.51 12.37 -43.69
N PRO A 758 -7.68 12.94 -44.58
CA PRO A 758 -6.90 12.15 -45.53
C PRO A 758 -5.87 11.23 -44.84
N ALA A 759 -5.44 10.19 -45.55
CA ALA A 759 -4.34 9.34 -45.14
C ALA A 759 -3.07 10.16 -44.83
N ASN A 760 -2.35 9.78 -43.77
CA ASN A 760 -1.11 10.42 -43.32
C ASN A 760 -1.21 11.88 -42.87
N VAL A 761 -2.43 12.41 -42.69
CA VAL A 761 -2.67 13.74 -42.09
C VAL A 761 -2.99 13.55 -40.60
N ALA A 762 -2.33 14.33 -39.75
CA ALA A 762 -2.67 14.41 -38.32
C ALA A 762 -3.85 15.36 -38.11
N VAL A 763 -4.75 15.02 -37.19
CA VAL A 763 -5.87 15.87 -36.76
C VAL A 763 -5.83 16.08 -35.26
N GLU A 764 -6.02 17.32 -34.83
CA GLU A 764 -6.18 17.69 -33.42
C GLU A 764 -7.67 17.75 -33.04
N PHE A 765 -8.04 17.22 -31.88
CA PHE A 765 -9.38 17.39 -31.30
C PHE A 765 -9.34 17.35 -29.76
N GLN A 766 -10.28 18.08 -29.15
CA GLN A 766 -10.48 18.09 -27.70
C GLN A 766 -11.11 16.78 -27.23
N THR A 767 -10.75 16.32 -26.03
CA THR A 767 -11.34 15.11 -25.43
C THR A 767 -11.82 15.35 -24.00
N GLU A 768 -12.71 14.48 -23.53
CA GLU A 768 -13.27 14.51 -22.18
C GLU A 768 -12.78 13.30 -21.38
N LYS A 769 -12.47 13.50 -20.10
CA LYS A 769 -11.99 12.46 -19.20
C LYS A 769 -13.03 11.34 -19.04
N GLY A 770 -12.61 10.10 -19.28
CA GLY A 770 -13.45 8.90 -19.28
C GLY A 770 -14.19 8.62 -20.59
N PHE A 771 -14.14 9.51 -21.58
CA PHE A 771 -14.87 9.33 -22.84
C PHE A 771 -14.10 8.48 -23.86
N LYS A 772 -14.86 7.83 -24.74
CA LYS A 772 -14.34 6.97 -25.82
C LYS A 772 -14.67 7.55 -27.19
N TYR A 773 -13.67 7.51 -28.07
CA TYR A 773 -13.68 8.07 -29.42
C TYR A 773 -13.41 6.97 -30.43
N SER A 774 -14.36 6.74 -31.33
CA SER A 774 -14.26 5.73 -32.38
C SER A 774 -13.56 6.30 -33.60
N VAL A 775 -12.51 5.63 -34.08
CA VAL A 775 -11.82 5.94 -35.33
C VAL A 775 -12.44 5.06 -36.42
N VAL A 776 -13.19 5.68 -37.32
CA VAL A 776 -13.88 4.99 -38.41
C VAL A 776 -13.15 5.28 -39.72
N VAL A 777 -12.55 4.24 -40.30
CA VAL A 777 -11.98 4.31 -41.65
C VAL A 777 -13.07 4.56 -42.69
N SER A 778 -12.75 5.38 -43.68
CA SER A 778 -13.64 5.62 -44.82
C SER A 778 -13.27 4.66 -45.95
N ALA A 779 -14.25 3.89 -46.44
CA ALA A 779 -14.01 2.93 -47.52
C ALA A 779 -13.43 3.65 -48.75
N THR A 780 -12.29 3.17 -49.23
CA THR A 780 -11.63 3.69 -50.42
C THR A 780 -12.54 3.50 -51.63
N VAL A 781 -13.06 4.60 -52.19
CA VAL A 781 -13.68 4.56 -53.52
C VAL A 781 -12.55 4.28 -54.51
N ALA A 782 -12.52 3.08 -55.08
CA ALA A 782 -11.56 2.73 -56.11
C ALA A 782 -11.75 3.63 -57.34
N THR A 783 -10.67 4.24 -57.80
CA THR A 783 -10.57 5.02 -59.05
C THR A 783 -9.33 4.59 -59.81
#